data_AF-A0A815GHZ8-F1
#
_entry.id   AF-A0A815GHZ8-F1
#
_cell.length_a   1.000
_cell.length_b   1.000
_cell.length_c   1.000
_cell.angle_alpha   90.00
_cell.angle_beta   90.00
_cell.angle_gamma   90.00
#
_symmetry.space_group_name_H-M   'P 1'
#
loop_
_entity.id
_entity.type
_entity.pdbx_description
1 polymer ?
#
loop_
_entity_poly.entity_id
_entity_poly.type
_entity_poly.pdbx_seq_one_letter_code
_entity_poly.pdbx_strand_id
1 'polypeptide(L)'
;MNPKDSFRWFHEQLRNYNLFTPNENDYEDEDDEPKDPIIILKQQRYATRLYVSLLIITLYILFIVALIYPQTRIITVSNITPSLFEQLRIEYGETLSCPCSTTTVAYSEFVSNTIIFHPVCSSVFVSQEWIEALYLSNASAFLVMDFRTTASSQFELLAKLCLFSQETIFQAQLDLNNTQLVTVELLSENEVQSQIDVSIKLAQTSTPVQATLSLHFLQVATRLNSFVSALNTNAAISVYLFSQVAIINAYFTSYFDQNAAPYVYEITTCDLINSVVPAGFYSSSYEDSTNYHWYWPNEIPYFEPVASAMADGFFGGCSPLDALLASTLDCLFNISCLQLLRNYFPALNQVLHHMTYIRRLVQWTKQLNIFKLVTHKTPTDIKQQRITTRVYLILLAGMVLLLVKLYPIVDVTSSLLIFVLFTSLNTQTMTITESSPSLTTYNHLQDLYLNRLECPCSNITIPYSTFISLKPTLHQICSSAFIGNTWILMMRLIEHAHSHYQGFGAQHMQLLSTLCDLANKTVDDAVHRFTMRSFATLNVLSELNFKDVLNTTLTQFIQSLLINFKLLIDTSHIFTQVDQPFTKPDQNGLIFNTTRDQNGTQQSSQISIRFNSIVNNNDTLMDCICATNPQCQTQVLAPDWQTIVIGGHNLSGPYAMLGMVAGCFTIDSFLLSTLECFYSNFCLSILYYYMNNTIQHPDIDFGVSLIDVSPLVYEPLMSLFPPNTTLRSIVQQMMVEQWNPLFLFDNYYETCAPTYCTYTQTVRTKTFVGVVITFVSTISGLTVALRLITFQLIKFIFRMLQPKVKRQKQGNYKEDIY
;
A
#
# COMPACT_ATOMS: atom_id res chain seq x y z
N MET A 1 71.92 -9.64 38.28
CA MET A 1 72.03 -10.99 38.90
C MET A 1 71.85 -12.00 37.78
N ASN A 2 72.84 -12.86 37.54
CA ASN A 2 72.85 -13.78 36.40
C ASN A 2 71.69 -14.78 36.55
N PRO A 3 70.84 -15.02 35.53
CA PRO A 3 69.67 -15.92 35.64
C PRO A 3 70.06 -17.32 36.13
N LYS A 4 71.26 -17.79 35.78
CA LYS A 4 71.81 -19.06 36.26
C LYS A 4 72.06 -19.08 37.77
N ASP A 5 72.53 -17.98 38.34
CA ASP A 5 72.87 -17.90 39.78
C ASP A 5 71.61 -17.73 40.63
N SER A 6 70.62 -16.97 40.13
CA SER A 6 69.29 -16.92 40.75
C SER A 6 68.57 -18.28 40.68
N PHE A 7 68.68 -19.00 39.57
CA PHE A 7 68.09 -20.34 39.43
C PHE A 7 68.79 -21.36 40.34
N ARG A 8 70.12 -21.29 40.46
CA ARG A 8 70.88 -22.16 41.36
C ARG A 8 70.55 -21.88 42.83
N TRP A 9 70.45 -20.61 43.23
CA TRP A 9 70.01 -20.21 44.57
C TRP A 9 68.59 -20.67 44.88
N PHE A 10 67.64 -20.47 43.95
CA PHE A 10 66.25 -20.88 44.13
C PHE A 10 66.09 -22.41 44.18
N HIS A 11 66.86 -23.13 43.36
CA HIS A 11 66.92 -24.59 43.37
C HIS A 11 67.52 -25.13 44.67
N GLU A 12 68.54 -24.48 45.23
CA GLU A 12 69.10 -24.85 46.54
C GLU A 12 68.14 -24.56 47.70
N GLN A 13 67.41 -23.44 47.65
CA GLN A 13 66.36 -23.13 48.64
C GLN A 13 65.23 -24.17 48.59
N LEU A 14 64.70 -24.49 47.40
CA LEU A 14 63.68 -25.54 47.22
C LEU A 14 64.18 -26.95 47.61
N ARG A 15 65.48 -27.24 47.46
CA ARG A 15 66.07 -28.53 47.84
C ARG A 15 66.03 -28.77 49.35
N ASN A 16 66.15 -27.71 50.14
CA ASN A 16 66.19 -27.76 51.60
C ASN A 16 64.86 -27.33 52.25
N TYR A 17 63.90 -26.82 51.48
CA TYR A 17 62.60 -26.37 51.96
C TYR A 17 61.75 -27.54 52.45
N ASN A 18 61.25 -27.42 53.67
CA ASN A 18 60.35 -28.39 54.29
C ASN A 18 59.14 -27.65 54.87
N LEU A 19 57.96 -27.87 54.31
CA LEU A 19 56.73 -27.18 54.70
C LEU A 19 56.08 -27.81 55.95
N PHE A 20 56.45 -29.04 56.28
CA PHE A 20 55.88 -29.80 57.39
C PHE A 20 56.90 -29.91 58.52
N THR A 21 56.65 -29.20 59.62
CA THR A 21 57.44 -29.26 60.85
C THR A 21 56.97 -30.40 61.74
N PRO A 22 57.86 -31.04 62.52
CA PRO A 22 57.52 -32.18 63.35
C PRO A 22 56.55 -31.80 64.49
N ASN A 23 55.60 -32.68 64.79
CA ASN A 23 54.89 -32.71 66.07
C ASN A 23 55.60 -33.70 67.02
N GLU A 24 55.47 -33.52 68.34
CA GLU A 24 56.08 -34.40 69.35
C GLU A 24 55.74 -35.89 69.12
N ASN A 25 54.54 -36.18 68.62
CA ASN A 25 54.06 -37.54 68.37
C ASN A 25 54.63 -38.20 67.09
N ASP A 26 55.44 -37.50 66.27
CA ASP A 26 56.00 -38.06 65.03
C ASP A 26 57.25 -38.94 65.29
N TYR A 27 57.81 -38.90 66.50
CA TYR A 27 59.00 -39.64 66.91
C TYR A 27 58.72 -40.98 67.58
N GLU A 28 57.45 -41.27 67.89
CA GLU A 28 57.01 -42.46 68.62
C GLU A 28 56.25 -43.41 67.65
N ASP A 29 56.63 -44.69 67.62
CA ASP A 29 55.86 -45.76 66.98
C ASP A 29 54.79 -46.34 67.94
N GLU A 30 53.83 -47.12 67.43
CA GLU A 30 52.78 -47.78 68.24
C GLU A 30 53.31 -48.70 69.37
N ASP A 31 54.63 -48.93 69.42
CA ASP A 31 55.37 -49.74 70.40
C ASP A 31 56.39 -48.92 71.26
N ASP A 32 56.31 -47.58 71.28
CA ASP A 32 57.19 -46.66 72.05
C ASP A 32 58.72 -46.75 71.73
N GLU A 33 59.10 -47.16 70.50
CA GLU A 33 60.49 -47.07 70.02
C GLU A 33 60.76 -45.76 69.25
N PRO A 34 61.90 -45.07 69.48
CA PRO A 34 62.23 -43.82 68.80
C PRO A 34 62.59 -44.06 67.33
N LYS A 35 61.84 -43.42 66.42
CA LYS A 35 62.15 -43.43 64.97
C LYS A 35 63.43 -42.66 64.65
N ASP A 36 64.24 -43.18 63.71
CA ASP A 36 65.47 -42.50 63.26
C ASP A 36 65.16 -41.10 62.67
N PRO A 37 65.72 -40.02 63.25
CA PRO A 37 65.46 -38.65 62.83
C PRO A 37 65.81 -38.40 61.35
N ILE A 38 66.73 -39.17 60.76
CA ILE A 38 67.10 -39.04 59.34
C ILE A 38 65.98 -39.54 58.42
N ILE A 39 65.23 -40.56 58.82
CA ILE A 39 64.13 -41.15 58.03
C ILE A 39 62.92 -40.21 58.04
N ILE A 40 62.58 -39.63 59.19
CA ILE A 40 61.49 -38.64 59.34
C ILE A 40 61.75 -37.42 58.45
N LEU A 41 62.99 -36.90 58.46
CA LEU A 41 63.37 -35.72 57.67
C LEU A 41 63.31 -35.98 56.15
N LYS A 42 63.59 -37.22 55.73
CA LYS A 42 63.45 -37.66 54.34
C LYS A 42 61.97 -37.77 53.93
N GLN A 43 61.11 -38.31 54.80
CA GLN A 43 59.66 -38.41 54.59
C GLN A 43 59.02 -37.01 54.46
N GLN A 44 59.42 -36.06 55.29
CA GLN A 44 58.94 -34.68 55.25
C GLN A 44 59.36 -33.92 53.96
N ARG A 45 60.57 -34.17 53.46
CA ARG A 45 61.02 -33.61 52.16
C ARG A 45 60.23 -34.19 50.99
N TYR A 46 59.92 -35.49 51.00
CA TYR A 46 59.02 -36.08 49.99
C TYR A 46 57.60 -35.54 50.11
N ALA A 47 57.11 -35.29 51.34
CA ALA A 47 55.82 -34.66 51.58
C ALA A 47 55.71 -33.28 50.95
N THR A 48 56.72 -32.46 51.21
CA THR A 48 56.81 -31.10 50.69
C THR A 48 56.87 -31.09 49.15
N ARG A 49 57.62 -32.02 48.55
CA ARG A 49 57.70 -32.14 47.07
C ARG A 49 56.39 -32.61 46.45
N LEU A 50 55.72 -33.60 47.06
CA LEU A 50 54.42 -34.07 46.60
C LEU A 50 53.35 -32.96 46.71
N TYR A 51 53.37 -32.21 47.81
CA TYR A 51 52.49 -31.05 48.02
C TYR A 51 52.70 -29.98 46.95
N VAL A 52 53.94 -29.59 46.68
CA VAL A 52 54.25 -28.58 45.66
C VAL A 52 53.83 -29.05 44.27
N SER A 53 54.06 -30.32 43.92
CA SER A 53 53.62 -30.88 42.64
C SER A 53 52.09 -30.93 42.49
N LEU A 54 51.37 -31.35 43.54
CA LEU A 54 49.90 -31.38 43.54
C LEU A 54 49.30 -29.97 43.47
N LEU A 55 49.92 -28.99 44.14
CA LEU A 55 49.52 -27.57 44.05
C LEU A 55 49.67 -27.05 42.62
N ILE A 56 50.78 -27.36 41.93
CA ILE A 56 51.00 -26.94 40.53
C ILE A 56 49.96 -27.59 39.61
N ILE A 57 49.68 -28.89 39.78
CA ILE A 57 48.70 -29.61 38.95
C ILE A 57 47.28 -29.09 39.18
N THR A 58 46.89 -28.85 40.43
CA THR A 58 45.55 -28.31 40.75
C THR A 58 45.36 -26.89 40.23
N LEU A 59 46.38 -26.03 40.33
CA LEU A 59 46.36 -24.70 39.72
C LEU A 59 46.25 -24.76 38.19
N TYR A 60 46.92 -25.72 37.55
CA TYR A 60 46.84 -25.92 36.10
C TYR A 60 45.44 -26.41 35.66
N ILE A 61 44.82 -27.32 36.43
CA ILE A 61 43.46 -27.79 36.17
C ILE A 61 42.46 -26.64 36.33
N LEU A 62 42.58 -25.84 37.40
CA LEU A 62 41.71 -24.67 37.62
C LEU A 62 41.85 -23.63 36.50
N PHE A 63 43.06 -23.42 36.00
CA PHE A 63 43.31 -22.56 34.84
C PHE A 63 42.60 -23.08 33.57
N ILE A 64 42.69 -24.38 33.29
CA ILE A 64 41.99 -24.99 32.16
C ILE A 64 40.47 -24.90 32.32
N VAL A 65 39.92 -25.20 33.50
CA VAL A 65 38.48 -25.14 33.77
C VAL A 65 37.93 -23.71 33.63
N ALA A 66 38.68 -22.70 34.07
CA ALA A 66 38.28 -21.30 33.92
C ALA A 66 38.34 -20.81 32.47
N LEU A 67 39.29 -21.31 31.67
CA LEU A 67 39.32 -21.05 30.22
C LEU A 67 38.12 -21.67 29.48
N ILE A 68 37.48 -22.69 30.07
CA ILE A 68 36.36 -23.42 29.48
C ILE A 68 35.00 -22.85 29.90
N TYR A 69 34.94 -21.89 30.85
CA TYR A 69 33.65 -21.35 31.32
C TYR A 69 32.96 -20.53 30.22
N PRO A 70 31.73 -20.89 29.80
CA PRO A 70 31.07 -20.22 28.69
C PRO A 70 30.73 -18.77 29.06
N GLN A 71 31.15 -17.84 28.21
CA GLN A 71 30.79 -16.43 28.31
C GLN A 71 29.69 -16.12 27.30
N THR A 72 28.61 -15.49 27.74
CA THR A 72 27.67 -14.85 26.81
C THR A 72 28.33 -13.58 26.28
N ARG A 73 28.60 -13.56 24.98
CA ARG A 73 29.24 -12.44 24.31
C ARG A 73 28.26 -11.89 23.29
N ILE A 74 28.03 -10.58 23.34
CA ILE A 74 27.37 -9.88 22.23
C ILE A 74 28.39 -9.84 21.09
N ILE A 75 28.11 -10.62 20.04
CA ILE A 75 28.94 -10.66 18.85
C ILE A 75 28.29 -9.73 17.83
N THR A 76 28.90 -8.57 17.62
CA THR A 76 28.49 -7.66 16.55
C THR A 76 29.07 -8.17 15.23
N VAL A 77 28.19 -8.68 14.37
CA VAL A 77 28.55 -9.12 13.02
C VAL A 77 28.36 -7.95 12.07
N SER A 78 29.46 -7.36 11.60
CA SER A 78 29.44 -6.34 10.55
C SER A 78 29.42 -7.00 9.16
N ASN A 79 28.72 -6.41 8.19
CA ASN A 79 28.48 -6.95 6.83
C ASN A 79 27.63 -8.23 6.83
N ILE A 80 26.38 -8.11 7.27
CA ILE A 80 25.39 -9.18 7.22
C ILE A 80 25.04 -9.47 5.75
N THR A 81 25.30 -10.69 5.28
CA THR A 81 24.79 -11.19 3.99
C THR A 81 23.43 -11.87 4.19
N PRO A 82 22.57 -11.96 3.15
CA PRO A 82 21.25 -12.61 3.28
C PRO A 82 21.33 -14.05 3.81
N SER A 83 22.28 -14.85 3.30
CA SER A 83 22.48 -16.23 3.75
C SER A 83 22.98 -16.33 5.19
N LEU A 84 23.80 -15.38 5.64
CA LEU A 84 24.30 -15.33 7.01
C LEU A 84 23.19 -14.93 7.98
N PHE A 85 22.34 -13.99 7.58
CA PHE A 85 21.18 -13.58 8.37
C PHE A 85 20.21 -14.75 8.61
N GLU A 86 19.83 -15.49 7.56
CA GLU A 86 18.93 -16.64 7.72
C GLU A 86 19.55 -17.73 8.58
N GLN A 87 20.86 -17.99 8.43
CA GLN A 87 21.57 -18.92 9.30
C GLN A 87 21.54 -18.46 10.77
N LEU A 88 21.82 -17.17 11.04
CA LEU A 88 21.79 -16.60 12.39
C LEU A 88 20.38 -16.61 12.98
N ARG A 89 19.34 -16.36 12.17
CA ARG A 89 17.94 -16.41 12.61
C ARG A 89 17.56 -17.82 13.05
N ILE A 90 17.95 -18.84 12.29
CA ILE A 90 17.70 -20.25 12.64
C ILE A 90 18.45 -20.64 13.93
N GLU A 91 19.68 -20.15 14.10
CA GLU A 91 20.54 -20.53 15.22
C GLU A 91 20.20 -19.78 16.53
N TYR A 92 19.81 -18.50 16.44
CA TYR A 92 19.65 -17.60 17.60
C TYR A 92 18.21 -17.12 17.84
N GLY A 93 17.30 -17.30 16.88
CA GLY A 93 15.87 -17.00 17.02
C GLY A 93 15.59 -15.58 17.56
N GLU A 94 14.87 -15.52 18.69
CA GLU A 94 14.47 -14.27 19.35
C GLU A 94 15.64 -13.49 19.99
N THR A 95 16.84 -14.07 20.10
CA THR A 95 18.01 -13.36 20.67
C THR A 95 18.80 -12.56 19.63
N LEU A 96 18.40 -12.61 18.36
CA LEU A 96 19.03 -11.90 17.25
C LEU A 96 18.32 -10.56 16.98
N SER A 97 18.97 -9.45 17.35
CA SER A 97 18.53 -8.10 16.96
C SER A 97 19.33 -7.61 15.74
N CYS A 98 18.61 -7.20 14.69
CA CYS A 98 19.17 -6.68 13.44
C CYS A 98 18.52 -5.34 13.10
N PRO A 99 18.94 -4.24 13.75
CA PRO A 99 18.37 -2.93 13.49
C PRO A 99 18.73 -2.42 12.09
N CYS A 100 17.75 -1.86 11.41
CA CYS A 100 17.93 -1.30 10.07
C CYS A 100 18.56 0.09 10.12
N SER A 101 19.47 0.39 9.17
CA SER A 101 20.02 1.75 9.01
C SER A 101 19.01 2.75 8.47
N THR A 102 18.00 2.27 7.75
CA THR A 102 16.87 3.04 7.20
C THR A 102 15.58 2.38 7.61
N THR A 103 14.63 3.15 8.15
CA THR A 103 13.34 2.62 8.65
C THR A 103 12.29 2.44 7.55
N THR A 104 12.56 2.97 6.36
CA THR A 104 11.65 2.93 5.21
C THR A 104 12.42 2.57 3.95
N VAL A 105 11.93 1.60 3.17
CA VAL A 105 12.48 1.25 1.86
C VAL A 105 11.33 1.14 0.86
N ALA A 106 11.44 1.79 -0.29
CA ALA A 106 10.43 1.71 -1.34
C ALA A 106 10.45 0.31 -2.00
N TYR A 107 9.27 -0.23 -2.33
CA TYR A 107 9.15 -1.54 -2.98
C TYR A 107 9.93 -1.59 -4.31
N SER A 108 10.07 -0.47 -5.01
CA SER A 108 10.88 -0.36 -6.23
C SER A 108 12.31 -0.87 -6.11
N GLU A 109 12.90 -0.85 -4.91
CA GLU A 109 14.30 -1.25 -4.67
C GLU A 109 14.48 -2.78 -4.61
N PHE A 110 13.42 -3.53 -4.28
CA PHE A 110 13.53 -4.98 -4.01
C PHE A 110 12.40 -5.84 -4.58
N VAL A 111 11.34 -5.25 -5.13
CA VAL A 111 10.23 -5.95 -5.78
C VAL A 111 10.32 -5.77 -7.30
N SER A 112 10.24 -6.88 -8.03
CA SER A 112 10.16 -6.87 -9.49
C SER A 112 8.87 -7.54 -9.94
N ASN A 113 8.02 -6.75 -10.62
CA ASN A 113 6.73 -7.21 -11.12
C ASN A 113 6.79 -7.39 -12.64
N THR A 114 6.27 -8.52 -13.13
CA THR A 114 6.08 -8.76 -14.55
C THR A 114 4.60 -8.77 -14.87
N ILE A 115 4.17 -7.86 -15.75
CA ILE A 115 2.78 -7.73 -16.15
C ILE A 115 2.59 -8.39 -17.51
N ILE A 116 1.59 -9.25 -17.62
CA ILE A 116 1.22 -9.93 -18.85
C ILE A 116 -0.20 -9.49 -19.22
N PHE A 117 -0.32 -8.68 -20.27
CA PHE A 117 -1.61 -8.28 -20.83
C PHE A 117 -2.20 -9.40 -21.69
N HIS A 118 -3.52 -9.34 -21.91
CA HIS A 118 -4.18 -10.26 -22.82
C HIS A 118 -3.52 -10.20 -24.22
N PRO A 119 -3.25 -11.33 -24.89
CA PRO A 119 -2.49 -11.36 -26.15
C PRO A 119 -3.04 -10.43 -27.24
N VAL A 120 -4.35 -10.19 -27.27
CA VAL A 120 -5.02 -9.28 -28.21
C VAL A 120 -4.42 -7.87 -28.21
N CYS A 121 -4.02 -7.36 -27.04
CA CYS A 121 -3.47 -6.01 -26.87
C CYS A 121 -2.05 -5.85 -27.42
N SER A 122 -1.42 -6.95 -27.83
CA SER A 122 -0.12 -6.97 -28.50
C SER A 122 -0.19 -7.54 -29.92
N SER A 123 -1.41 -7.84 -30.38
CA SER A 123 -1.66 -8.47 -31.67
C SER A 123 -1.87 -7.44 -32.79
N VAL A 124 -1.90 -7.91 -34.04
CA VAL A 124 -2.23 -7.05 -35.18
C VAL A 124 -3.66 -6.48 -35.09
N PHE A 125 -4.57 -7.12 -34.35
CA PHE A 125 -5.98 -6.75 -34.33
C PHE A 125 -6.25 -5.38 -33.68
N VAL A 126 -5.28 -4.85 -32.92
CA VAL A 126 -5.35 -3.51 -32.32
C VAL A 126 -4.44 -2.51 -33.05
N SER A 127 -3.84 -2.91 -34.18
CA SER A 127 -2.97 -2.05 -34.97
C SER A 127 -3.78 -1.12 -35.86
N GLN A 128 -3.24 0.06 -36.14
CA GLN A 128 -3.90 1.05 -36.99
C GLN A 128 -4.14 0.48 -38.40
N GLU A 129 -3.22 -0.32 -38.93
CA GLU A 129 -3.35 -0.94 -40.25
C GLU A 129 -4.53 -1.90 -40.31
N TRP A 130 -4.78 -2.68 -39.24
CA TRP A 130 -5.94 -3.57 -39.17
C TRP A 130 -7.25 -2.79 -39.10
N ILE A 131 -7.31 -1.74 -38.27
CA ILE A 131 -8.49 -0.90 -38.09
C ILE A 131 -8.88 -0.19 -39.40
N GLU A 132 -7.89 0.37 -40.10
CA GLU A 132 -8.08 1.03 -41.39
C GLU A 132 -8.53 0.04 -42.47
N ALA A 133 -8.01 -1.19 -42.45
CA ALA A 133 -8.41 -2.22 -43.40
C ALA A 133 -9.84 -2.73 -43.19
N LEU A 134 -10.45 -2.47 -42.03
CA LEU A 134 -11.86 -2.74 -41.75
C LEU A 134 -12.78 -1.56 -42.06
N TYR A 135 -12.24 -0.38 -42.39
CA TYR A 135 -13.05 0.79 -42.70
C TYR A 135 -13.65 0.71 -44.10
N LEU A 136 -14.94 1.05 -44.21
CA LEU A 136 -15.67 1.17 -45.47
C LEU A 136 -16.33 2.55 -45.54
N SER A 137 -16.13 3.29 -46.63
CA SER A 137 -16.72 4.62 -46.79
C SER A 137 -18.24 4.61 -46.86
N ASN A 138 -18.85 3.49 -47.24
CA ASN A 138 -20.29 3.26 -47.27
C ASN A 138 -20.78 2.41 -46.08
N ALA A 139 -20.04 2.36 -44.97
CA ALA A 139 -20.41 1.56 -43.80
C ALA A 139 -21.82 1.86 -43.25
N SER A 140 -22.27 3.12 -43.36
CA SER A 140 -23.61 3.58 -42.97
C SER A 140 -24.75 3.13 -43.91
N ALA A 141 -24.43 2.56 -45.08
CA ALA A 141 -25.42 2.03 -46.03
C ALA A 141 -25.84 0.58 -45.70
N PHE A 142 -25.13 -0.10 -44.80
CA PHE A 142 -25.49 -1.44 -44.32
C PHE A 142 -26.43 -1.36 -43.12
N LEU A 143 -27.03 -2.51 -42.75
CA LEU A 143 -27.89 -2.60 -41.56
C LEU A 143 -27.06 -2.42 -40.29
N VAL A 144 -27.68 -1.93 -39.21
CA VAL A 144 -26.99 -1.71 -37.92
C VAL A 144 -26.35 -2.99 -37.35
N MET A 145 -26.96 -4.15 -37.59
CA MET A 145 -26.44 -5.47 -37.18
C MET A 145 -25.43 -6.07 -38.18
N ASP A 146 -25.17 -5.39 -39.30
CA ASP A 146 -24.16 -5.82 -40.25
C ASP A 146 -22.77 -5.52 -39.68
N PHE A 147 -21.92 -6.54 -39.63
CA PHE A 147 -20.59 -6.39 -39.06
C PHE A 147 -19.77 -5.34 -39.80
N ARG A 148 -20.03 -5.09 -41.09
CA ARG A 148 -19.36 -4.04 -41.88
C ARG A 148 -19.65 -2.63 -41.39
N THR A 149 -20.78 -2.41 -40.72
CA THR A 149 -21.12 -1.11 -40.15
C THR A 149 -20.22 -0.81 -38.97
N THR A 150 -20.07 -1.75 -38.02
CA THR A 150 -19.42 -1.47 -36.73
C THR A 150 -17.99 -1.98 -36.61
N ALA A 151 -17.50 -2.86 -37.49
CA ALA A 151 -16.21 -3.55 -37.34
C ALA A 151 -15.05 -2.60 -37.03
N SER A 152 -14.79 -1.59 -37.88
CA SER A 152 -13.68 -0.64 -37.68
C SER A 152 -13.76 0.05 -36.31
N SER A 153 -14.95 0.54 -35.93
CA SER A 153 -15.17 1.19 -34.64
C SER A 153 -15.01 0.26 -33.43
N GLN A 154 -15.40 -1.02 -33.55
CA GLN A 154 -15.21 -2.00 -32.48
C GLN A 154 -13.73 -2.34 -32.25
N PHE A 155 -12.95 -2.50 -33.32
CA PHE A 155 -11.51 -2.75 -33.17
C PHE A 155 -10.72 -1.51 -32.76
N GLU A 156 -11.15 -0.31 -33.18
CA GLU A 156 -10.60 0.94 -32.67
C GLU A 156 -10.83 1.05 -31.17
N LEU A 157 -12.06 0.79 -30.71
CA LEU A 157 -12.37 0.80 -29.30
C LEU A 157 -11.61 -0.28 -28.53
N LEU A 158 -11.48 -1.48 -29.07
CA LEU A 158 -10.66 -2.54 -28.48
C LEU A 158 -9.20 -2.11 -28.30
N ALA A 159 -8.63 -1.41 -29.29
CA ALA A 159 -7.28 -0.85 -29.19
C ALA A 159 -7.18 0.21 -28.09
N LYS A 160 -8.18 1.10 -27.97
CA LYS A 160 -8.24 2.09 -26.88
C LYS A 160 -8.42 1.46 -25.51
N LEU A 161 -9.23 0.42 -25.38
CA LEU A 161 -9.40 -0.34 -24.13
C LEU A 161 -8.12 -1.06 -23.71
N CYS A 162 -7.36 -1.58 -24.68
CA CYS A 162 -6.04 -2.14 -24.43
C CYS A 162 -5.06 -1.08 -23.93
N LEU A 163 -5.03 0.11 -24.54
CA LEU A 163 -4.21 1.23 -24.07
C LEU A 163 -4.62 1.69 -22.67
N PHE A 164 -5.92 1.89 -22.43
CA PHE A 164 -6.46 2.26 -21.12
C PHE A 164 -6.09 1.24 -20.04
N SER A 165 -6.18 -0.06 -20.34
CA SER A 165 -5.78 -1.12 -19.43
C SER A 165 -4.28 -1.07 -19.13
N GLN A 166 -3.45 -0.80 -20.15
CA GLN A 166 -2.01 -0.66 -19.98
C GLN A 166 -1.66 0.51 -19.07
N GLU A 167 -2.18 1.69 -19.36
CA GLU A 167 -1.96 2.89 -18.56
C GLU A 167 -2.42 2.69 -17.11
N THR A 168 -3.62 2.13 -16.92
CA THR A 168 -4.18 1.86 -15.58
C THR A 168 -3.29 0.92 -14.78
N ILE A 169 -2.79 -0.16 -15.39
CA ILE A 169 -1.92 -1.13 -14.70
C ILE A 169 -0.52 -0.56 -14.48
N PHE A 170 0.02 0.24 -15.39
CA PHE A 170 1.30 0.92 -15.18
C PHE A 170 1.23 1.94 -14.04
N GLN A 171 0.11 2.66 -13.91
CA GLN A 171 -0.10 3.53 -12.75
C GLN A 171 -0.19 2.74 -11.45
N ALA A 172 -0.96 1.64 -11.42
CA ALA A 172 -1.03 0.76 -10.25
C ALA A 172 0.35 0.18 -9.89
N GLN A 173 1.19 -0.12 -10.88
CA GLN A 173 2.57 -0.55 -10.67
C GLN A 173 3.43 0.56 -10.08
N LEU A 174 3.32 1.81 -10.57
CA LEU A 174 4.02 2.95 -10.01
C LEU A 174 3.61 3.19 -8.56
N ASP A 175 2.32 3.13 -8.26
CA ASP A 175 1.79 3.27 -6.89
C ASP A 175 2.35 2.17 -5.98
N LEU A 176 2.33 0.91 -6.44
CA LEU A 176 2.91 -0.20 -5.69
C LEU A 176 4.42 -0.03 -5.48
N ASN A 177 5.16 0.39 -6.51
CA ASN A 177 6.60 0.64 -6.42
C ASN A 177 6.93 1.77 -5.42
N ASN A 178 6.05 2.77 -5.32
CA ASN A 178 6.18 3.88 -4.37
C ASN A 178 5.75 3.51 -2.95
N THR A 179 5.08 2.38 -2.73
CA THR A 179 4.77 1.92 -1.36
C THR A 179 6.05 1.64 -0.59
N GLN A 180 6.08 2.07 0.68
CA GLN A 180 7.23 1.93 1.54
C GLN A 180 7.03 0.77 2.51
N LEU A 181 8.01 -0.14 2.55
CA LEU A 181 8.17 -1.07 3.66
C LEU A 181 8.70 -0.30 4.85
N VAL A 182 7.90 -0.16 5.90
CA VAL A 182 8.28 0.51 7.14
C VAL A 182 8.65 -0.54 8.18
N THR A 183 9.92 -0.63 8.53
CA THR A 183 10.41 -1.53 9.58
C THR A 183 11.65 -0.99 10.26
N VAL A 184 11.74 -1.16 11.57
CA VAL A 184 12.92 -0.77 12.37
C VAL A 184 13.94 -1.91 12.47
N GLU A 185 13.52 -3.14 12.18
CA GLU A 185 14.35 -4.34 12.19
C GLU A 185 14.30 -5.11 10.87
N LEU A 186 15.34 -5.89 10.61
CA LEU A 186 15.43 -6.70 9.40
C LEU A 186 14.41 -7.85 9.46
N LEU A 187 13.45 -7.83 8.54
CA LEU A 187 12.41 -8.86 8.39
C LEU A 187 12.93 -10.09 7.64
N SER A 188 12.27 -11.24 7.83
CA SER A 188 12.59 -12.48 7.06
C SER A 188 12.04 -12.38 5.66
N GLU A 189 12.61 -13.17 4.75
CA GLU A 189 12.09 -13.28 3.39
C GLU A 189 10.58 -13.62 3.39
N ASN A 190 10.13 -14.51 4.29
CA ASN A 190 8.73 -14.89 4.40
C ASN A 190 7.82 -13.75 4.90
N GLU A 191 8.28 -12.95 5.87
CA GLU A 191 7.52 -11.81 6.40
C GLU A 191 7.40 -10.69 5.36
N VAL A 192 8.51 -10.39 4.67
CA VAL A 192 8.54 -9.44 3.56
C VAL A 192 7.60 -9.91 2.45
N GLN A 193 7.69 -11.18 2.06
CA GLN A 193 6.82 -11.76 1.03
C GLN A 193 5.35 -11.66 1.42
N SER A 194 4.98 -11.97 2.67
CA SER A 194 3.60 -11.89 3.13
C SER A 194 3.03 -10.46 3.04
N GLN A 195 3.83 -9.45 3.41
CA GLN A 195 3.41 -8.05 3.34
C GLN A 195 3.26 -7.56 1.89
N ILE A 196 4.18 -7.98 1.00
CA ILE A 196 4.09 -7.69 -0.43
C ILE A 196 2.85 -8.36 -1.02
N ASP A 197 2.60 -9.63 -0.71
CA ASP A 197 1.48 -10.42 -1.23
C ASP A 197 0.13 -9.76 -0.90
N VAL A 198 -0.02 -9.21 0.30
CA VAL A 198 -1.22 -8.44 0.70
C VAL A 198 -1.39 -7.19 -0.17
N SER A 199 -0.31 -6.44 -0.38
CA SER A 199 -0.34 -5.21 -1.19
C SER A 199 -0.61 -5.50 -2.67
N ILE A 200 0.00 -6.56 -3.22
CA ILE A 200 -0.28 -7.04 -4.58
C ILE A 200 -1.72 -7.52 -4.69
N LYS A 201 -2.22 -8.28 -3.71
CA LYS A 201 -3.60 -8.79 -3.73
C LYS A 201 -4.61 -7.64 -3.68
N LEU A 202 -4.32 -6.59 -2.91
CA LEU A 202 -5.11 -5.38 -2.88
C LEU A 202 -5.12 -4.72 -4.26
N ALA A 203 -3.96 -4.48 -4.87
CA ALA A 203 -3.87 -3.88 -6.20
C ALA A 203 -4.59 -4.73 -7.28
N GLN A 204 -4.48 -6.05 -7.23
CA GLN A 204 -5.16 -6.98 -8.15
C GLN A 204 -6.68 -6.94 -8.02
N THR A 205 -7.22 -6.61 -6.84
CA THR A 205 -8.66 -6.58 -6.59
C THR A 205 -9.24 -5.18 -6.79
N SER A 206 -8.53 -4.13 -6.41
CA SER A 206 -9.01 -2.75 -6.53
C SER A 206 -8.93 -2.19 -7.95
N THR A 207 -7.86 -2.50 -8.68
CA THR A 207 -7.60 -1.90 -10.00
C THR A 207 -8.65 -2.29 -11.05
N PRO A 208 -9.04 -3.57 -11.17
CA PRO A 208 -10.11 -3.95 -12.11
C PRO A 208 -11.45 -3.31 -11.72
N VAL A 209 -11.76 -3.21 -10.42
CA VAL A 209 -13.00 -2.57 -9.96
C VAL A 209 -13.06 -1.10 -10.37
N GLN A 210 -11.95 -0.36 -10.22
CA GLN A 210 -11.86 1.02 -10.70
C GLN A 210 -12.02 1.13 -12.21
N ALA A 211 -11.36 0.23 -12.98
CA ALA A 211 -11.50 0.20 -14.43
C ALA A 211 -12.94 -0.12 -14.87
N THR A 212 -13.61 -1.08 -14.22
CA THR A 212 -15.02 -1.40 -14.48
C THR A 212 -15.94 -0.23 -14.16
N LEU A 213 -15.67 0.49 -13.06
CA LEU A 213 -16.42 1.69 -12.70
C LEU A 213 -16.30 2.76 -13.81
N SER A 214 -15.10 3.00 -14.33
CA SER A 214 -14.85 3.93 -15.43
C SER A 214 -15.56 3.51 -16.72
N LEU A 215 -15.57 2.20 -17.05
CA LEU A 215 -16.30 1.69 -18.22
C LEU A 215 -17.80 1.86 -18.06
N HIS A 216 -18.35 1.51 -16.91
CA HIS A 216 -19.77 1.68 -16.61
C HIS A 216 -20.16 3.16 -16.66
N PHE A 217 -19.31 4.04 -16.15
CA PHE A 217 -19.50 5.49 -16.28
C PHE A 217 -19.58 5.90 -17.75
N LEU A 218 -18.63 5.47 -18.60
CA LEU A 218 -18.66 5.76 -20.05
C LEU A 218 -19.91 5.23 -20.75
N GLN A 219 -20.37 4.03 -20.40
CA GLN A 219 -21.61 3.47 -20.96
C GLN A 219 -22.84 4.30 -20.58
N VAL A 220 -23.00 4.58 -19.28
CA VAL A 220 -24.12 5.40 -18.78
C VAL A 220 -24.07 6.79 -19.39
N ALA A 221 -22.88 7.37 -19.45
CA ALA A 221 -22.61 8.67 -20.02
C ALA A 221 -23.04 8.75 -21.49
N THR A 222 -22.59 7.77 -22.29
CA THR A 222 -22.90 7.72 -23.73
C THR A 222 -24.40 7.54 -23.97
N ARG A 223 -25.06 6.73 -23.14
CA ARG A 223 -26.50 6.46 -23.23
C ARG A 223 -27.35 7.67 -22.85
N LEU A 224 -27.12 8.26 -21.68
CA LEU A 224 -27.95 9.36 -21.18
C LEU A 224 -27.88 10.60 -22.08
N ASN A 225 -26.77 10.77 -22.80
CA ASN A 225 -26.62 11.87 -23.75
C ASN A 225 -27.12 11.57 -25.16
N SER A 226 -27.57 10.35 -25.41
CA SER A 226 -28.07 9.95 -26.72
C SER A 226 -27.10 10.34 -27.86
N PHE A 227 -25.78 10.21 -27.62
CA PHE A 227 -24.78 10.66 -28.59
C PHE A 227 -24.99 9.96 -29.91
N VAL A 228 -25.38 10.70 -30.95
CA VAL A 228 -25.65 10.12 -32.27
C VAL A 228 -24.34 9.56 -32.83
N SER A 229 -24.30 8.25 -32.98
CA SER A 229 -23.21 7.53 -33.62
C SER A 229 -23.00 8.09 -35.03
N ALA A 230 -21.75 8.35 -35.41
CA ALA A 230 -21.42 8.79 -36.77
C ALA A 230 -21.86 7.79 -37.86
N LEU A 231 -22.09 6.53 -37.46
CA LEU A 231 -22.57 5.45 -38.31
C LEU A 231 -24.10 5.26 -38.24
N ASN A 232 -24.81 6.15 -37.53
CA ASN A 232 -26.26 6.11 -37.29
C ASN A 232 -26.78 4.80 -36.68
N THR A 233 -25.96 4.14 -35.86
CA THR A 233 -26.29 2.84 -35.25
C THR A 233 -27.34 2.94 -34.15
N ASN A 234 -27.33 4.02 -33.36
CA ASN A 234 -28.29 4.26 -32.27
C ASN A 234 -29.40 5.25 -32.61
N ALA A 235 -29.13 6.22 -33.49
CA ALA A 235 -30.12 7.18 -33.94
C ALA A 235 -29.74 7.69 -35.32
N ALA A 236 -30.75 8.09 -36.09
CA ALA A 236 -30.58 8.76 -37.37
C ALA A 236 -31.38 10.05 -37.37
N ILE A 237 -30.76 11.11 -37.89
CA ILE A 237 -31.42 12.40 -38.05
C ILE A 237 -31.83 12.52 -39.50
N SER A 238 -33.13 12.60 -39.76
CA SER A 238 -33.66 12.95 -41.07
C SER A 238 -34.24 14.36 -41.07
N VAL A 239 -34.08 15.04 -42.18
CA VAL A 239 -34.61 16.39 -42.39
C VAL A 239 -35.55 16.34 -43.57
N TYR A 240 -36.84 16.47 -43.32
CA TYR A 240 -37.85 16.62 -44.37
C TYR A 240 -38.11 18.10 -44.61
N LEU A 241 -37.86 18.55 -45.83
CA LEU A 241 -38.17 19.91 -46.26
C LEU A 241 -39.55 19.91 -46.91
N PHE A 242 -40.57 20.33 -46.16
CA PHE A 242 -41.86 20.72 -46.73
C PHE A 242 -41.86 22.24 -46.94
N SER A 243 -42.58 22.71 -47.95
CA SER A 243 -42.63 24.11 -48.42
C SER A 243 -42.40 25.20 -47.36
N GLN A 244 -42.98 25.07 -46.16
CA GLN A 244 -42.88 26.01 -45.04
C GLN A 244 -42.50 25.35 -43.70
N VAL A 245 -42.11 24.08 -43.68
CA VAL A 245 -41.75 23.38 -42.43
C VAL A 245 -40.59 22.44 -42.72
N ALA A 246 -39.45 22.67 -42.06
CA ALA A 246 -38.43 21.64 -41.93
C ALA A 246 -38.83 20.76 -40.74
N ILE A 247 -39.09 19.47 -40.99
CA ILE A 247 -39.31 18.49 -39.92
C ILE A 247 -37.98 17.78 -39.73
N ILE A 248 -37.33 18.03 -38.59
CA ILE A 248 -36.17 17.28 -38.15
C ILE A 248 -36.71 16.13 -37.30
N ASN A 249 -36.63 14.91 -37.82
CA ASN A 249 -36.96 13.72 -37.06
C ASN A 249 -35.66 13.05 -36.62
N ALA A 250 -35.46 12.96 -35.31
CA ALA A 250 -34.50 12.03 -34.74
C ALA A 250 -35.23 10.70 -34.55
N TYR A 251 -34.85 9.70 -35.33
CA TYR A 251 -35.34 8.34 -35.17
C TYR A 251 -34.32 7.56 -34.35
N PHE A 252 -34.68 7.17 -33.13
CA PHE A 252 -33.89 6.22 -32.37
C PHE A 252 -34.07 4.83 -32.97
N THR A 253 -32.97 4.13 -33.14
CA THR A 253 -32.98 2.76 -33.63
C THR A 253 -33.77 1.89 -32.64
N SER A 254 -34.70 1.10 -33.17
CA SER A 254 -35.66 0.35 -32.36
C SER A 254 -35.58 -1.15 -32.58
N TYR A 255 -35.82 -1.90 -31.51
CA TYR A 255 -35.79 -3.35 -31.41
C TYR A 255 -37.18 -3.88 -31.05
N PHE A 256 -37.54 -5.03 -31.62
CA PHE A 256 -38.78 -5.74 -31.33
C PHE A 256 -38.48 -7.02 -30.55
N ASP A 257 -38.92 -7.11 -29.30
CA ASP A 257 -38.85 -8.35 -28.52
C ASP A 257 -40.07 -9.24 -28.81
N GLN A 258 -39.82 -10.46 -29.32
CA GLN A 258 -40.87 -11.45 -29.60
C GLN A 258 -41.29 -12.26 -28.37
N ASN A 259 -40.55 -12.19 -27.24
CA ASN A 259 -40.90 -12.91 -26.02
C ASN A 259 -41.97 -12.21 -25.18
N ALA A 260 -42.30 -10.96 -25.51
CA ALA A 260 -43.51 -10.31 -25.02
C ALA A 260 -44.74 -10.99 -25.67
N ALA A 261 -45.77 -11.25 -24.86
CA ALA A 261 -46.98 -12.00 -25.23
C ALA A 261 -47.48 -11.72 -26.67
N PRO A 262 -48.13 -12.69 -27.36
CA PRO A 262 -48.31 -12.73 -28.83
C PRO A 262 -49.11 -11.60 -29.49
N TYR A 263 -49.46 -10.53 -28.77
CA TYR A 263 -50.18 -9.35 -29.26
C TYR A 263 -49.61 -8.01 -28.75
N VAL A 264 -48.47 -8.00 -28.04
CA VAL A 264 -47.81 -6.76 -27.59
C VAL A 264 -46.35 -6.81 -28.03
N TYR A 265 -46.03 -6.13 -29.13
CA TYR A 265 -44.65 -5.87 -29.50
C TYR A 265 -44.07 -4.84 -28.52
N GLU A 266 -43.17 -5.26 -27.64
CA GLU A 266 -42.43 -4.32 -26.81
C GLU A 266 -41.32 -3.71 -27.67
N ILE A 267 -41.50 -2.44 -28.07
CA ILE A 267 -40.52 -1.68 -28.84
C ILE A 267 -39.51 -1.13 -27.85
N THR A 268 -38.31 -1.69 -27.83
CA THR A 268 -37.20 -1.15 -27.04
C THR A 268 -36.31 -0.32 -27.95
N THR A 269 -36.09 0.94 -27.62
CA THR A 269 -35.29 1.88 -28.42
C THR A 269 -33.92 2.09 -27.79
N CYS A 270 -32.93 2.44 -28.61
CA CYS A 270 -31.53 2.63 -28.18
C CYS A 270 -31.32 3.76 -27.16
N ASP A 271 -32.30 4.64 -26.94
CA ASP A 271 -32.32 5.64 -25.86
C ASP A 271 -32.78 5.05 -24.51
N LEU A 272 -33.48 3.91 -24.51
CA LEU A 272 -34.04 3.28 -23.30
C LEU A 272 -33.24 2.05 -22.85
N ILE A 273 -32.84 1.17 -23.77
CA ILE A 273 -32.17 -0.10 -23.47
C ILE A 273 -31.03 -0.36 -24.46
N ASN A 274 -29.92 -0.92 -23.96
CA ASN A 274 -28.78 -1.32 -24.79
C ASN A 274 -29.08 -2.69 -25.44
N SER A 275 -29.75 -2.67 -26.59
CA SER A 275 -30.00 -3.88 -27.35
C SER A 275 -28.73 -4.32 -28.11
N VAL A 276 -28.39 -5.59 -27.98
CA VAL A 276 -27.27 -6.24 -28.70
C VAL A 276 -27.76 -7.50 -29.40
N VAL A 277 -27.29 -7.74 -30.63
CA VAL A 277 -27.65 -8.92 -31.44
C VAL A 277 -26.41 -9.47 -32.12
N PRO A 278 -26.37 -10.78 -32.40
CA PRO A 278 -25.26 -11.36 -33.15
C PRO A 278 -25.03 -10.62 -34.49
N ALA A 279 -23.78 -10.27 -34.78
CA ALA A 279 -23.42 -9.56 -36.00
C ALA A 279 -23.31 -10.53 -37.19
N GLY A 280 -23.76 -10.10 -38.36
CA GLY A 280 -23.72 -10.89 -39.59
C GLY A 280 -23.35 -10.06 -40.81
N PHE A 281 -23.28 -10.71 -41.97
CA PHE A 281 -23.08 -10.07 -43.27
C PHE A 281 -24.36 -10.21 -44.09
N TYR A 282 -25.00 -9.11 -44.46
CA TYR A 282 -26.30 -9.12 -45.14
C TYR A 282 -26.18 -8.75 -46.62
N SER A 283 -27.03 -9.35 -47.47
CA SER A 283 -26.84 -9.39 -48.93
C SER A 283 -27.25 -8.12 -49.69
N SER A 284 -27.81 -7.09 -49.05
CA SER A 284 -28.26 -5.88 -49.74
C SER A 284 -27.86 -4.58 -49.05
N SER A 285 -27.27 -3.66 -49.83
CA SER A 285 -27.27 -2.22 -49.55
C SER A 285 -28.71 -1.72 -49.71
N TYR A 286 -29.40 -1.44 -48.61
CA TYR A 286 -30.79 -0.97 -48.61
C TYR A 286 -30.92 0.51 -49.05
N GLU A 287 -30.10 0.97 -50.00
CA GLU A 287 -29.96 2.38 -50.42
C GLU A 287 -31.28 3.08 -50.80
N ASP A 288 -32.32 2.34 -51.16
CA ASP A 288 -33.58 2.89 -51.70
C ASP A 288 -34.72 3.08 -50.69
N SER A 289 -34.56 2.67 -49.43
CA SER A 289 -35.67 2.73 -48.47
C SER A 289 -35.20 3.16 -47.09
N THR A 290 -35.23 4.48 -46.88
CA THR A 290 -34.87 5.14 -45.62
C THR A 290 -35.56 4.57 -44.40
N ASN A 291 -36.68 3.84 -44.50
CA ASN A 291 -37.36 3.29 -43.34
C ASN A 291 -36.74 2.01 -42.74
N TYR A 292 -35.95 1.21 -43.47
CA TYR A 292 -35.52 -0.11 -42.97
C TYR A 292 -34.15 -0.11 -42.28
N HIS A 293 -33.39 0.99 -42.37
CA HIS A 293 -32.08 1.11 -41.72
C HIS A 293 -32.17 1.29 -40.19
N TRP A 294 -33.36 1.59 -39.66
CA TRP A 294 -33.57 1.98 -38.25
C TRP A 294 -34.22 0.91 -37.38
N TYR A 295 -34.50 -0.27 -37.95
CA TYR A 295 -35.17 -1.36 -37.26
C TYR A 295 -34.25 -2.57 -37.17
N TRP A 296 -34.17 -3.15 -35.98
CA TRP A 296 -33.51 -4.43 -35.75
C TRP A 296 -34.54 -5.54 -36.01
N PRO A 297 -34.31 -6.43 -36.98
CA PRO A 297 -35.27 -7.44 -37.38
C PRO A 297 -35.18 -8.63 -36.42
N ASN A 298 -36.09 -8.68 -35.46
CA ASN A 298 -36.75 -9.93 -35.15
C ASN A 298 -38.15 -9.85 -35.78
N GLU A 299 -38.17 -10.13 -37.08
CA GLU A 299 -39.32 -10.10 -38.01
C GLU A 299 -40.09 -8.77 -38.11
N ILE A 300 -39.72 -7.95 -39.10
CA ILE A 300 -40.76 -7.16 -39.78
C ILE A 300 -41.63 -8.19 -40.52
N PRO A 301 -42.96 -8.25 -40.35
CA PRO A 301 -43.82 -9.35 -40.85
C PRO A 301 -43.81 -9.62 -42.36
N TYR A 302 -42.99 -8.89 -43.13
CA TYR A 302 -42.94 -8.95 -44.59
C TYR A 302 -41.53 -9.14 -45.19
N PHE A 303 -40.44 -9.03 -44.41
CA PHE A 303 -39.06 -9.20 -44.91
C PHE A 303 -38.12 -9.60 -43.75
N GLU A 304 -37.70 -10.87 -43.69
CA GLU A 304 -36.56 -11.30 -42.86
C GLU A 304 -35.27 -11.09 -43.65
N PRO A 305 -34.38 -10.15 -43.27
CA PRO A 305 -33.05 -10.11 -43.85
C PRO A 305 -32.26 -11.33 -43.37
N VAL A 306 -32.03 -12.29 -44.25
CA VAL A 306 -31.23 -13.48 -43.97
C VAL A 306 -29.75 -13.12 -44.06
N ALA A 307 -29.00 -13.34 -42.99
CA ALA A 307 -27.54 -13.18 -43.00
C ALA A 307 -26.92 -14.18 -43.98
N SER A 308 -26.07 -13.68 -44.88
CA SER A 308 -25.27 -14.51 -45.80
C SER A 308 -24.19 -15.30 -45.06
N ALA A 309 -23.68 -14.74 -43.95
CA ALA A 309 -22.81 -15.42 -43.00
C ALA A 309 -22.84 -14.69 -41.65
N MET A 310 -22.57 -15.40 -40.56
CA MET A 310 -22.45 -14.80 -39.23
C MET A 310 -20.98 -14.48 -38.93
N ALA A 311 -20.75 -13.37 -38.22
CA ALA A 311 -19.45 -13.05 -37.64
C ALA A 311 -19.41 -13.64 -36.22
N ASP A 312 -19.18 -14.94 -36.12
CA ASP A 312 -19.29 -15.70 -34.86
C ASP A 312 -18.54 -15.03 -33.69
N GLY A 313 -19.24 -14.80 -32.59
CA GLY A 313 -18.68 -14.14 -31.41
C GLY A 313 -18.77 -12.61 -31.44
N PHE A 314 -19.02 -11.97 -32.58
CA PHE A 314 -19.27 -10.53 -32.64
C PHE A 314 -20.75 -10.20 -32.54
N PHE A 315 -21.06 -9.06 -31.92
CA PHE A 315 -22.38 -8.50 -31.77
C PHE A 315 -22.44 -7.10 -32.37
N GLY A 316 -23.59 -6.75 -32.94
CA GLY A 316 -24.00 -5.37 -33.19
C GLY A 316 -24.66 -4.80 -31.93
N GLY A 317 -24.59 -3.47 -31.77
CA GLY A 317 -25.08 -2.74 -30.59
C GLY A 317 -25.51 -1.34 -30.98
N CYS A 318 -26.34 -0.70 -30.15
CA CYS A 318 -26.64 0.72 -30.27
C CYS A 318 -25.35 1.57 -30.34
N SER A 319 -24.40 1.27 -29.44
CA SER A 319 -23.05 1.84 -29.46
C SER A 319 -21.99 0.76 -29.80
N PRO A 320 -20.86 1.14 -30.43
CA PRO A 320 -19.72 0.23 -30.59
C PRO A 320 -19.20 -0.33 -29.26
N LEU A 321 -19.35 0.40 -28.16
CA LEU A 321 -18.97 -0.02 -26.81
C LEU A 321 -19.82 -1.17 -26.30
N ASP A 322 -21.15 -1.05 -26.37
CA ASP A 322 -22.05 -2.11 -25.94
C ASP A 322 -21.92 -3.35 -26.84
N ALA A 323 -21.76 -3.11 -28.14
CA ALA A 323 -21.52 -4.16 -29.13
C ALA A 323 -20.24 -4.96 -28.81
N LEU A 324 -19.14 -4.26 -28.52
CA LEU A 324 -17.86 -4.89 -28.19
C LEU A 324 -17.91 -5.62 -26.84
N LEU A 325 -18.56 -5.03 -25.83
CA LEU A 325 -18.68 -5.65 -24.49
C LEU A 325 -19.55 -6.90 -24.49
N ALA A 326 -20.52 -7.00 -25.40
CA ALA A 326 -21.31 -8.21 -25.63
C ALA A 326 -20.57 -9.25 -26.51
N SER A 327 -19.50 -8.84 -27.21
CA SER A 327 -18.74 -9.70 -28.12
C SER A 327 -17.69 -10.55 -27.41
N THR A 328 -17.34 -11.66 -28.04
CA THR A 328 -16.21 -12.53 -27.71
C THR A 328 -15.13 -12.44 -28.79
N LEU A 329 -13.91 -12.85 -28.46
CA LEU A 329 -12.79 -12.87 -29.40
C LEU A 329 -12.71 -14.17 -30.22
N ASP A 330 -13.74 -15.02 -30.19
CA ASP A 330 -13.70 -16.39 -30.75
C ASP A 330 -13.38 -16.40 -32.25
N CYS A 331 -13.95 -15.46 -33.02
CA CYS A 331 -13.63 -15.29 -34.44
C CYS A 331 -12.13 -15.09 -34.70
N LEU A 332 -11.43 -14.36 -33.82
CA LEU A 332 -10.01 -14.04 -33.99
C LEU A 332 -9.10 -15.26 -33.82
N PHE A 333 -9.58 -16.30 -33.15
CA PHE A 333 -8.89 -17.58 -32.99
C PHE A 333 -9.30 -18.62 -34.05
N ASN A 334 -10.32 -18.33 -34.86
CA ASN A 334 -10.85 -19.23 -35.88
C ASN A 334 -10.41 -18.81 -37.29
N ILE A 335 -9.60 -19.65 -37.94
CA ILE A 335 -9.08 -19.37 -39.29
C ILE A 335 -10.18 -19.22 -40.34
N SER A 336 -11.30 -19.94 -40.19
CA SER A 336 -12.45 -19.84 -41.10
C SER A 336 -13.15 -18.50 -40.93
N CYS A 337 -13.24 -17.97 -39.70
CA CYS A 337 -13.81 -16.64 -39.46
C CYS A 337 -12.90 -15.52 -39.99
N LEU A 338 -11.57 -15.63 -39.81
CA LEU A 338 -10.64 -14.68 -40.41
C LEU A 338 -10.68 -14.67 -41.96
N GLN A 339 -10.88 -15.84 -42.57
CA GLN A 339 -11.12 -15.95 -44.02
C GLN A 339 -12.44 -15.29 -44.43
N LEU A 340 -13.48 -15.42 -43.61
CA LEU A 340 -14.75 -14.74 -43.81
C LEU A 340 -14.59 -13.22 -43.79
N LEU A 341 -13.89 -12.67 -42.78
CA LEU A 341 -13.60 -11.23 -42.70
C LEU A 341 -12.88 -10.73 -43.96
N ARG A 342 -11.88 -11.48 -44.45
CA ARG A 342 -11.13 -11.14 -45.66
C ARG A 342 -12.00 -11.06 -46.91
N ASN A 343 -13.08 -11.84 -46.99
CA ASN A 343 -13.98 -11.82 -48.14
C ASN A 343 -14.84 -10.55 -48.15
N TYR A 344 -15.21 -10.03 -46.98
CA TYR A 344 -16.05 -8.83 -46.84
C TYR A 344 -15.26 -7.52 -46.66
N PHE A 345 -13.98 -7.61 -46.26
CA PHE A 345 -13.05 -6.48 -46.15
C PHE A 345 -11.81 -6.72 -47.03
N PRO A 346 -11.85 -6.36 -48.31
CA PRO A 346 -10.78 -6.69 -49.26
C PRO A 346 -9.43 -6.03 -48.94
N ALA A 347 -9.42 -4.93 -48.17
CA ALA A 347 -8.20 -4.26 -47.72
C ALA A 347 -7.38 -5.10 -46.72
N LEU A 348 -8.00 -6.06 -46.01
CA LEU A 348 -7.30 -6.96 -45.09
C LEU A 348 -6.25 -7.85 -45.79
N ASN A 349 -6.37 -8.05 -47.11
CA ASN A 349 -5.40 -8.80 -47.89
C ASN A 349 -3.98 -8.21 -47.82
N GLN A 350 -3.85 -6.89 -47.64
CA GLN A 350 -2.56 -6.21 -47.56
C GLN A 350 -1.93 -6.33 -46.17
N VAL A 351 -2.73 -6.27 -45.10
CA VAL A 351 -2.29 -6.34 -43.70
C VAL A 351 -1.80 -7.75 -43.32
N LEU A 352 -2.51 -8.78 -43.76
CA LEU A 352 -2.18 -10.18 -43.44
C LEU A 352 -0.90 -10.69 -44.13
N HIS A 353 -0.44 -10.04 -45.20
CA HIS A 353 0.85 -10.35 -45.84
C HIS A 353 2.05 -9.99 -44.94
N HIS A 354 1.92 -8.97 -44.08
CA HIS A 354 2.97 -8.50 -43.17
C HIS A 354 3.23 -9.47 -41.98
N MET A 355 2.28 -10.36 -41.69
CA MET A 355 2.40 -11.38 -40.62
C MET A 355 3.33 -12.56 -40.97
N THR A 356 3.81 -12.66 -42.21
CA THR A 356 4.74 -13.73 -42.63
C THR A 356 6.22 -13.43 -42.34
N TYR A 357 6.56 -12.20 -41.96
CA TYR A 357 7.95 -11.79 -41.71
C TYR A 357 8.38 -11.92 -40.24
N ILE A 358 7.48 -11.66 -39.29
CA ILE A 358 7.78 -11.68 -37.84
C ILE A 358 7.92 -13.13 -37.29
N ARG A 359 7.20 -14.11 -37.86
CA ARG A 359 7.37 -15.53 -37.52
C ARG A 359 8.75 -16.11 -37.88
N ARG A 360 9.46 -15.51 -38.84
CA ARG A 360 10.84 -15.92 -39.22
C ARG A 360 11.92 -15.32 -38.32
N LEU A 361 11.65 -14.19 -37.66
CA LEU A 361 12.61 -13.51 -36.80
C LEU A 361 12.66 -14.13 -35.38
N VAL A 362 11.52 -14.62 -34.87
CA VAL A 362 11.40 -15.28 -33.54
C VAL A 362 11.99 -16.70 -33.54
N GLN A 363 12.09 -17.37 -34.69
CA GLN A 363 12.78 -18.67 -34.81
C GLN A 363 14.31 -18.54 -34.92
N TRP A 364 14.84 -17.34 -35.21
CA TRP A 364 16.28 -17.12 -35.36
C TRP A 364 16.99 -16.81 -34.02
N THR A 365 16.27 -16.29 -33.02
CA THR A 365 16.83 -15.98 -31.68
C THR A 365 16.94 -17.18 -30.74
N LYS A 366 16.37 -18.33 -31.10
CA LYS A 366 16.51 -19.60 -30.34
C LYS A 366 17.80 -20.39 -30.65
N GLN A 367 18.74 -19.83 -31.43
CA GLN A 367 20.00 -20.49 -31.78
C GLN A 367 21.28 -19.72 -31.35
N LEU A 368 21.23 -19.02 -30.20
CA LEU A 368 22.46 -18.50 -29.59
C LEU A 368 22.92 -19.40 -28.44
N ASN A 369 24.10 -19.98 -28.63
CA ASN A 369 24.72 -21.00 -27.79
C ASN A 369 26.12 -20.50 -27.38
N ILE A 370 26.27 -20.05 -26.12
CA ILE A 370 27.50 -19.38 -25.61
C ILE A 370 28.51 -20.36 -24.99
N PHE A 371 28.17 -21.64 -24.81
CA PHE A 371 29.17 -22.65 -24.46
C PHE A 371 29.11 -23.81 -25.44
N LYS A 372 29.64 -23.51 -26.63
CA LYS A 372 30.06 -24.53 -27.57
C LYS A 372 31.18 -25.35 -26.93
N LEU A 373 30.79 -26.54 -26.51
CA LEU A 373 31.64 -27.69 -26.28
C LEU A 373 31.28 -28.75 -27.32
N VAL A 374 31.89 -28.69 -28.51
CA VAL A 374 31.81 -29.68 -29.60
C VAL A 374 33.03 -29.34 -30.47
N THR A 375 34.14 -30.06 -30.59
CA THR A 375 34.48 -31.48 -30.46
C THR A 375 36.00 -31.58 -30.60
N HIS A 376 36.68 -32.11 -29.59
CA HIS A 376 37.73 -33.13 -29.72
C HIS A 376 38.10 -33.54 -28.28
N LYS A 377 37.63 -34.71 -27.85
CA LYS A 377 38.07 -35.30 -26.58
C LYS A 377 39.44 -35.92 -26.79
N THR A 378 40.50 -35.15 -26.54
CA THR A 378 41.84 -35.71 -26.34
C THR A 378 42.05 -35.97 -24.84
N PRO A 379 42.76 -37.04 -24.44
CA PRO A 379 43.07 -37.35 -23.04
C PRO A 379 43.90 -36.26 -22.31
N THR A 380 44.29 -35.19 -23.01
CA THR A 380 45.12 -34.09 -22.54
C THR A 380 44.32 -32.94 -21.90
N ASP A 381 43.05 -32.73 -22.26
CA ASP A 381 42.24 -31.63 -21.69
C ASP A 381 41.64 -31.97 -20.33
N ILE A 382 41.36 -33.26 -20.08
CA ILE A 382 41.05 -33.79 -18.73
C ILE A 382 42.31 -33.79 -17.84
N LYS A 383 43.51 -33.73 -18.44
CA LYS A 383 44.78 -33.59 -17.73
C LYS A 383 45.04 -32.14 -17.33
N GLN A 384 44.70 -31.17 -18.19
CA GLN A 384 44.87 -29.74 -17.95
C GLN A 384 43.99 -29.22 -16.78
N GLN A 385 42.75 -29.71 -16.64
CA GLN A 385 41.82 -29.29 -15.58
C GLN A 385 42.09 -29.97 -14.21
N ARG A 386 42.79 -31.10 -14.20
CA ARG A 386 43.29 -31.74 -12.96
C ARG A 386 44.64 -31.17 -12.49
N ILE A 387 45.34 -30.38 -13.32
CA ILE A 387 46.62 -29.74 -12.97
C ILE A 387 46.40 -28.41 -12.24
N THR A 388 45.41 -27.60 -12.64
CA THR A 388 45.07 -26.33 -11.97
C THR A 388 44.61 -26.50 -10.53
N THR A 389 43.94 -27.61 -10.20
CA THR A 389 43.49 -27.93 -8.84
C THR A 389 44.62 -28.48 -7.94
N ARG A 390 45.70 -29.01 -8.53
CA ARG A 390 46.87 -29.53 -7.81
C ARG A 390 47.93 -28.47 -7.49
N VAL A 391 47.94 -27.36 -8.24
CA VAL A 391 48.80 -26.18 -7.95
C VAL A 391 48.29 -25.41 -6.72
N TYR A 392 46.97 -25.34 -6.54
CA TYR A 392 46.32 -24.70 -5.38
C TYR A 392 46.62 -25.43 -4.05
N LEU A 393 46.67 -26.76 -4.07
CA LEU A 393 46.93 -27.58 -2.87
C LEU A 393 48.42 -27.64 -2.47
N ILE A 394 49.35 -27.29 -3.35
CA ILE A 394 50.80 -27.24 -3.04
C ILE A 394 51.19 -25.90 -2.40
N LEU A 395 50.45 -24.81 -2.67
CA LEU A 395 50.64 -23.50 -2.03
C LEU A 395 50.21 -23.46 -0.55
N LEU A 396 49.29 -24.34 -0.13
CA LEU A 396 48.80 -24.44 1.25
C LEU A 396 49.75 -25.22 2.18
N ALA A 397 50.63 -26.07 1.63
CA ALA A 397 51.58 -26.88 2.40
C ALA A 397 52.92 -26.16 2.69
N GLY A 398 53.17 -25.01 2.06
CA GLY A 398 54.38 -24.19 2.27
C GLY A 398 54.31 -23.22 3.44
N MET A 399 53.11 -22.94 3.97
CA MET A 399 52.89 -21.96 5.04
C MET A 399 52.84 -22.60 6.45
N VAL A 400 53.38 -23.81 6.61
CA VAL A 400 53.43 -24.54 7.90
C VAL A 400 54.87 -24.89 8.31
N LEU A 401 55.87 -24.34 7.61
CA LEU A 401 57.29 -24.66 7.84
C LEU A 401 58.18 -23.42 8.03
N LEU A 402 57.67 -22.40 8.75
CA LEU A 402 58.47 -21.21 9.07
C LEU A 402 58.38 -20.72 10.52
N LEU A 403 57.90 -21.51 11.48
CA LEU A 403 57.96 -21.11 12.90
C LEU A 403 58.19 -22.31 13.84
N VAL A 404 59.41 -22.84 13.83
CA VAL A 404 59.97 -23.54 15.01
C VAL A 404 61.38 -23.01 15.23
N LYS A 405 61.60 -22.25 16.32
CA LYS A 405 62.48 -22.66 17.45
C LYS A 405 62.83 -21.52 18.43
N LEU A 406 62.53 -21.82 19.71
CA LEU A 406 63.25 -21.53 20.98
C LEU A 406 63.04 -20.23 21.81
N TYR A 407 62.30 -20.42 22.92
CA TYR A 407 62.60 -20.12 24.37
C TYR A 407 62.78 -18.66 24.87
N PRO A 408 62.66 -18.31 26.19
CA PRO A 408 62.44 -19.12 27.41
C PRO A 408 61.26 -18.73 28.34
N ILE A 409 61.04 -19.67 29.25
CA ILE A 409 60.35 -19.63 30.54
C ILE A 409 60.92 -18.53 31.46
N VAL A 410 60.14 -17.48 31.72
CA VAL A 410 60.00 -16.80 33.02
C VAL A 410 58.58 -16.24 33.03
N ASP A 411 57.80 -16.60 34.06
CA ASP A 411 56.88 -15.72 34.81
C ASP A 411 55.55 -16.40 35.20
N VAL A 412 55.64 -17.46 36.02
CA VAL A 412 54.48 -18.16 36.59
C VAL A 412 53.96 -17.47 37.88
N THR A 413 54.59 -16.38 38.32
CA THR A 413 54.10 -15.59 39.47
C THR A 413 53.32 -14.34 39.07
N SER A 414 53.50 -13.83 37.85
CA SER A 414 52.70 -12.73 37.27
C SER A 414 51.36 -13.21 36.66
N SER A 415 51.34 -14.43 36.10
CA SER A 415 50.16 -15.03 35.45
C SER A 415 48.94 -15.19 36.37
N LEU A 416 49.12 -15.52 37.65
CA LEU A 416 48.01 -15.69 38.60
C LEU A 416 47.37 -14.35 39.00
N LEU A 417 48.19 -13.28 39.12
CA LEU A 417 47.71 -11.92 39.44
C LEU A 417 47.03 -11.29 38.22
N ILE A 418 47.59 -11.48 37.02
CA ILE A 418 46.98 -11.04 35.76
C ILE A 418 45.70 -11.83 35.48
N PHE A 419 45.65 -13.14 35.74
CA PHE A 419 44.45 -13.95 35.60
C PHE A 419 43.32 -13.47 36.53
N VAL A 420 43.62 -13.16 37.80
CA VAL A 420 42.65 -12.63 38.77
C VAL A 420 42.23 -11.19 38.43
N LEU A 421 43.16 -10.34 37.96
CA LEU A 421 42.83 -8.97 37.52
C LEU A 421 42.04 -8.95 36.20
N PHE A 422 42.37 -9.82 35.24
CA PHE A 422 41.72 -9.91 33.93
C PHE A 422 40.31 -10.52 34.02
N THR A 423 40.12 -11.56 34.85
CA THR A 423 38.77 -12.09 35.13
C THR A 423 37.91 -11.14 35.98
N SER A 424 38.53 -10.21 36.71
CA SER A 424 37.87 -9.24 37.59
C SER A 424 37.52 -7.90 36.91
N LEU A 425 38.31 -7.47 35.92
CA LEU A 425 38.14 -6.19 35.22
C LEU A 425 37.27 -6.26 33.97
N ASN A 426 36.79 -7.45 33.58
CA ASN A 426 35.85 -7.59 32.47
C ASN A 426 34.50 -6.98 32.84
N THR A 427 34.15 -5.89 32.14
CA THR A 427 32.78 -5.39 32.09
C THR A 427 31.97 -6.32 31.21
N GLN A 428 30.89 -6.86 31.73
CA GLN A 428 29.92 -7.60 30.93
C GLN A 428 28.79 -6.62 30.56
N THR A 429 28.42 -6.58 29.29
CA THR A 429 27.12 -6.05 28.87
C THR A 429 26.09 -7.07 29.30
N MET A 430 25.37 -6.74 30.36
CA MET A 430 24.23 -7.54 30.80
C MET A 430 23.00 -7.01 30.09
N THR A 431 22.32 -7.90 29.37
CA THR A 431 20.96 -7.67 28.90
C THR A 431 20.05 -7.93 30.09
N ILE A 432 19.39 -6.90 30.57
CA ILE A 432 18.39 -7.02 31.62
C ILE A 432 17.05 -7.24 30.93
N THR A 433 16.38 -8.33 31.31
CA THR A 433 15.05 -8.70 30.81
C THR A 433 14.03 -8.33 31.87
N GLU A 434 13.15 -7.38 31.57
CA GLU A 434 11.97 -7.10 32.37
C GLU A 434 10.80 -7.91 31.79
N SER A 435 10.23 -8.83 32.56
CA SER A 435 9.13 -9.67 32.09
C SER A 435 7.80 -8.92 32.18
N SER A 436 7.05 -8.89 31.08
CA SER A 436 5.70 -8.30 30.97
C SER A 436 5.58 -6.92 31.63
N PRO A 437 6.35 -5.92 31.14
CA PRO A 437 6.37 -4.60 31.76
C PRO A 437 5.00 -3.92 31.65
N SER A 438 4.64 -3.16 32.68
CA SER A 438 3.51 -2.24 32.61
C SER A 438 3.85 -1.06 31.70
N LEU A 439 2.84 -0.37 31.14
CA LEU A 439 3.04 0.86 30.37
C LEU A 439 3.89 1.90 31.13
N THR A 440 3.66 2.05 32.43
CA THR A 440 4.45 2.97 33.28
C THR A 440 5.91 2.54 33.40
N THR A 441 6.16 1.24 33.48
CA THR A 441 7.52 0.67 33.51
C THR A 441 8.21 0.87 32.17
N TYR A 442 7.50 0.62 31.07
CA TYR A 442 7.99 0.84 29.72
C TYR A 442 8.38 2.31 29.49
N ASN A 443 7.49 3.26 29.81
CA ASN A 443 7.78 4.68 29.65
C ASN A 443 9.03 5.10 30.43
N HIS A 444 9.17 4.62 31.67
CA HIS A 444 10.37 4.88 32.47
C HIS A 444 11.66 4.30 31.82
N LEU A 445 11.59 3.07 31.31
CA LEU A 445 12.72 2.43 30.62
C LEU A 445 13.03 3.13 29.29
N GLN A 446 12.02 3.59 28.56
CA GLN A 446 12.17 4.28 27.29
C GLN A 446 12.88 5.63 27.47
N ASP A 447 12.57 6.37 28.54
CA ASP A 447 13.27 7.62 28.89
C ASP A 447 14.74 7.39 29.23
N LEU A 448 15.06 6.27 29.90
CA LEU A 448 16.41 5.94 30.32
C LEU A 448 17.27 5.35 29.19
N TYR A 449 16.65 4.59 28.29
CA TYR A 449 17.36 3.70 27.37
C TYR A 449 17.01 3.88 25.89
N LEU A 450 16.09 4.79 25.52
CA LEU A 450 15.78 5.32 24.18
C LEU A 450 16.00 4.36 22.99
N ASN A 451 17.25 4.21 22.52
CA ASN A 451 17.61 3.43 21.33
C ASN A 451 18.15 2.01 21.65
N ARG A 452 18.08 1.58 22.91
CA ARG A 452 18.61 0.30 23.41
C ARG A 452 17.56 -0.54 24.12
N LEU A 453 16.30 -0.07 24.16
CA LEU A 453 15.18 -0.80 24.72
C LEU A 453 14.45 -1.49 23.57
N GLU A 454 14.39 -2.82 23.61
CA GLU A 454 13.67 -3.65 22.65
C GLU A 454 12.55 -4.38 23.38
N CYS A 455 11.33 -4.25 22.88
CA CYS A 455 10.13 -4.78 23.51
C CYS A 455 9.28 -5.49 22.45
N PRO A 456 9.54 -6.77 22.17
CA PRO A 456 8.80 -7.50 21.16
C PRO A 456 7.31 -7.58 21.49
N CYS A 457 6.46 -7.25 20.52
CA CYS A 457 5.01 -7.38 20.62
C CYS A 457 4.61 -8.87 20.55
N SER A 458 3.70 -9.28 21.43
CA SER A 458 3.06 -10.60 21.30
C SER A 458 2.11 -10.67 20.10
N ASN A 459 1.47 -9.54 19.77
CA ASN A 459 0.60 -9.42 18.62
C ASN A 459 1.21 -8.46 17.59
N ILE A 460 1.77 -9.02 16.52
CA ILE A 460 2.50 -8.28 15.49
C ILE A 460 1.54 -7.45 14.62
N THR A 461 0.28 -7.89 14.47
CA THR A 461 -0.73 -7.21 13.64
C THR A 461 -1.89 -6.70 14.49
N ILE A 462 -2.01 -5.37 14.57
CA ILE A 462 -2.98 -4.71 15.43
C ILE A 462 -3.96 -3.92 14.56
N PRO A 463 -5.27 -4.22 14.57
CA PRO A 463 -6.26 -3.47 13.80
C PRO A 463 -6.28 -1.99 14.19
N TYR A 464 -6.31 -1.07 13.22
CA TYR A 464 -6.34 0.37 13.48
C TYR A 464 -7.53 0.79 14.36
N SER A 465 -8.67 0.10 14.23
CA SER A 465 -9.87 0.33 15.06
C SER A 465 -9.64 0.22 16.57
N THR A 466 -8.56 -0.42 17.01
CA THR A 466 -8.24 -0.57 18.45
C THR A 466 -7.63 0.70 19.07
N PHE A 467 -6.87 1.47 18.29
CA PHE A 467 -6.09 2.61 18.79
C PHE A 467 -6.25 3.91 17.99
N ILE A 468 -6.99 3.91 16.87
CA ILE A 468 -7.35 5.12 16.11
C ILE A 468 -8.86 5.34 16.15
N SER A 469 -9.27 6.56 16.49
CA SER A 469 -10.62 7.05 16.24
C SER A 469 -10.55 8.30 15.37
N LEU A 470 -11.26 8.31 14.25
CA LEU A 470 -11.31 9.43 13.32
C LEU A 470 -12.74 9.94 13.25
N LYS A 471 -12.95 11.21 13.62
CA LYS A 471 -14.29 11.83 13.68
C LYS A 471 -14.30 13.16 12.91
N PRO A 472 -14.38 13.09 11.58
CA PRO A 472 -14.37 14.28 10.77
C PRO A 472 -15.61 15.14 11.02
N THR A 473 -15.42 16.45 11.02
CA THR A 473 -16.50 17.45 11.11
C THR A 473 -16.71 18.06 9.75
N LEU A 474 -17.92 17.91 9.21
CA LEU A 474 -18.33 18.56 7.97
C LEU A 474 -18.62 20.05 8.20
N HIS A 475 -18.58 20.81 7.11
CA HIS A 475 -18.90 22.23 7.07
C HIS A 475 -20.31 22.49 7.60
N GLN A 476 -20.49 23.57 8.36
CA GLN A 476 -21.74 23.91 9.07
C GLN A 476 -22.97 23.90 8.14
N ILE A 477 -22.80 24.23 6.87
CA ILE A 477 -23.86 24.18 5.85
C ILE A 477 -24.53 22.80 5.76
N CYS A 478 -23.78 21.72 5.91
CA CYS A 478 -24.26 20.34 5.80
C CYS A 478 -25.09 19.88 7.00
N SER A 479 -25.15 20.67 8.08
CA SER A 479 -26.04 20.44 9.24
C SER A 479 -27.05 21.58 9.44
N SER A 480 -27.09 22.53 8.50
CA SER A 480 -27.94 23.71 8.56
C SER A 480 -29.35 23.44 8.00
N ALA A 481 -30.28 24.35 8.29
CA ALA A 481 -31.62 24.33 7.71
C ALA A 481 -31.62 24.57 6.17
N PHE A 482 -30.54 25.12 5.61
CA PHE A 482 -30.43 25.48 4.19
C PHE A 482 -30.36 24.28 3.24
N ILE A 483 -30.07 23.08 3.75
CA ILE A 483 -30.14 21.84 2.97
C ILE A 483 -31.43 21.04 3.24
N GLY A 484 -32.30 21.54 4.12
CA GLY A 484 -33.54 20.87 4.47
C GLY A 484 -34.57 20.91 3.34
N ASN A 485 -35.39 19.85 3.24
CA ASN A 485 -36.45 19.74 2.23
C ASN A 485 -37.40 20.94 2.20
N THR A 486 -37.73 21.51 3.35
CA THR A 486 -38.61 22.68 3.43
C THR A 486 -37.95 23.92 2.83
N TRP A 487 -36.66 24.15 3.10
CA TRP A 487 -35.92 25.26 2.48
C TRP A 487 -35.82 25.10 0.96
N ILE A 488 -35.49 23.89 0.49
CA ILE A 488 -35.45 23.57 -0.94
C ILE A 488 -36.81 23.83 -1.60
N LEU A 489 -37.90 23.44 -0.93
CA LEU A 489 -39.26 23.66 -1.43
C LEU A 489 -39.62 25.15 -1.47
N MET A 490 -39.23 25.93 -0.46
CA MET A 490 -39.39 27.39 -0.46
C MET A 490 -38.63 28.04 -1.63
N MET A 491 -37.37 27.63 -1.84
CA MET A 491 -36.57 28.10 -2.99
C MET A 491 -37.22 27.75 -4.33
N ARG A 492 -37.91 26.61 -4.43
CA ARG A 492 -38.61 26.18 -5.65
C ARG A 492 -39.80 27.08 -5.97
N LEU A 493 -40.51 27.53 -4.94
CA LEU A 493 -41.63 28.46 -5.09
C LEU A 493 -41.15 29.83 -5.58
N ILE A 494 -40.03 30.34 -5.04
CA ILE A 494 -39.42 31.60 -5.51
C ILE A 494 -38.99 31.47 -6.97
N GLU A 495 -38.31 30.39 -7.32
CA GLU A 495 -37.82 30.12 -8.68
C GLU A 495 -38.97 30.10 -9.70
N HIS A 496 -40.13 29.56 -9.32
CA HIS A 496 -41.33 29.57 -10.17
C HIS A 496 -41.96 30.97 -10.31
N ALA A 497 -41.99 31.74 -9.23
CA ALA A 497 -42.59 33.08 -9.22
C ALA A 497 -41.71 34.14 -9.90
N HIS A 498 -40.39 33.93 -9.95
CA HIS A 498 -39.43 34.93 -10.39
C HIS A 498 -38.37 34.31 -11.31
N SER A 499 -38.53 34.54 -12.61
CA SER A 499 -37.63 34.05 -13.67
C SER A 499 -36.16 34.49 -13.57
N HIS A 500 -35.82 35.43 -12.68
CA HIS A 500 -34.45 35.94 -12.53
C HIS A 500 -33.62 35.18 -11.47
N TYR A 501 -34.24 34.31 -10.68
CA TYR A 501 -33.53 33.42 -9.73
C TYR A 501 -33.03 32.12 -10.37
N GLN A 502 -33.09 32.01 -11.70
CA GLN A 502 -32.80 30.80 -12.48
C GLN A 502 -31.36 30.26 -12.34
N GLY A 503 -30.46 30.98 -11.68
CA GLY A 503 -29.09 30.54 -11.38
C GLY A 503 -28.79 30.22 -9.91
N PHE A 504 -29.75 30.39 -8.98
CA PHE A 504 -29.55 30.12 -7.56
C PHE A 504 -30.89 29.74 -6.89
N GLY A 505 -31.44 28.60 -7.32
CA GLY A 505 -32.80 28.15 -6.96
C GLY A 505 -32.82 26.88 -6.12
N ALA A 506 -33.93 26.14 -6.21
CA ALA A 506 -34.09 24.87 -5.48
C ALA A 506 -33.06 23.83 -5.92
N GLN A 507 -32.69 23.84 -7.20
CA GLN A 507 -31.73 22.89 -7.76
C GLN A 507 -30.33 23.05 -7.16
N HIS A 508 -29.90 24.28 -6.86
CA HIS A 508 -28.65 24.54 -6.14
C HIS A 508 -28.66 23.97 -4.74
N MET A 509 -29.73 24.23 -3.99
CA MET A 509 -29.86 23.73 -2.62
C MET A 509 -29.97 22.20 -2.60
N GLN A 510 -30.63 21.61 -3.60
CA GLN A 510 -30.71 20.17 -3.77
C GLN A 510 -29.36 19.55 -4.12
N LEU A 511 -28.57 20.18 -5.00
CA LEU A 511 -27.21 19.76 -5.32
C LEU A 511 -26.30 19.85 -4.08
N LEU A 512 -26.38 20.95 -3.34
CA LEU A 512 -25.65 21.14 -2.08
C LEU A 512 -25.98 20.05 -1.05
N SER A 513 -27.27 19.76 -0.84
CA SER A 513 -27.72 18.68 0.04
C SER A 513 -27.16 17.33 -0.41
N THR A 514 -27.22 17.04 -1.72
CA THR A 514 -26.74 15.77 -2.28
C THR A 514 -25.23 15.63 -2.12
N LEU A 515 -24.47 16.72 -2.29
CA LEU A 515 -23.02 16.73 -2.11
C LEU A 515 -22.62 16.57 -0.65
N CYS A 516 -23.36 17.17 0.29
CA CYS A 516 -23.17 16.92 1.72
C CYS A 516 -23.40 15.45 2.08
N ASP A 517 -24.48 14.84 1.58
CA ASP A 517 -24.77 13.41 1.80
C ASP A 517 -23.71 12.50 1.17
N LEU A 518 -23.27 12.82 -0.06
CA LEU A 518 -22.25 12.08 -0.78
C LEU A 518 -20.90 12.15 -0.06
N ALA A 519 -20.50 13.36 0.37
CA ALA A 519 -19.29 13.58 1.14
C ALA A 519 -19.33 12.77 2.44
N ASN A 520 -20.41 12.88 3.22
CA ASN A 520 -20.57 12.15 4.47
C ASN A 520 -20.43 10.63 4.27
N LYS A 521 -21.16 10.06 3.31
CA LYS A 521 -21.09 8.62 2.99
C LYS A 521 -19.71 8.19 2.53
N THR A 522 -19.04 9.00 1.71
CA THR A 522 -17.72 8.68 1.17
C THR A 522 -16.67 8.73 2.28
N VAL A 523 -16.74 9.72 3.17
CA VAL A 523 -15.89 9.79 4.35
C VAL A 523 -16.14 8.58 5.25
N ASP A 524 -17.38 8.33 5.65
CA ASP A 524 -17.73 7.23 6.57
C ASP A 524 -17.24 5.87 6.05
N ASP A 525 -17.50 5.56 4.78
CA ASP A 525 -17.05 4.32 4.16
C ASP A 525 -15.51 4.24 4.05
N ALA A 526 -14.84 5.34 3.71
CA ALA A 526 -13.38 5.38 3.65
C ALA A 526 -12.74 5.20 5.04
N VAL A 527 -13.28 5.85 6.07
CA VAL A 527 -12.83 5.71 7.46
C VAL A 527 -13.08 4.30 7.98
N HIS A 528 -14.25 3.71 7.68
CA HIS A 528 -14.54 2.33 8.02
C HIS A 528 -13.53 1.36 7.37
N ARG A 529 -13.27 1.50 6.07
CA ARG A 529 -12.28 0.68 5.35
C ARG A 529 -10.85 0.88 5.87
N PHE A 530 -10.48 2.10 6.25
CA PHE A 530 -9.17 2.40 6.83
C PHE A 530 -8.99 1.72 8.19
N THR A 531 -9.96 1.86 9.07
CA THR A 531 -9.90 1.32 10.45
C THR A 531 -9.95 -0.22 10.51
N MET A 532 -10.45 -0.87 9.46
CA MET A 532 -10.42 -2.33 9.30
C MET A 532 -9.04 -2.89 8.93
N ARG A 533 -8.09 -2.06 8.49
CA ARG A 533 -6.71 -2.50 8.20
C ARG A 533 -5.94 -2.74 9.50
N SER A 534 -4.88 -3.52 9.41
CA SER A 534 -3.97 -3.77 10.53
C SER A 534 -2.66 -3.00 10.38
N PHE A 535 -2.19 -2.46 11.51
CA PHE A 535 -0.86 -1.94 11.70
C PHE A 535 0.09 -3.08 12.09
N ALA A 536 1.23 -3.19 11.41
CA ALA A 536 2.22 -4.23 11.67
C ALA A 536 3.43 -3.66 12.41
N THR A 537 3.79 -4.26 13.54
CA THR A 537 4.95 -3.83 14.32
C THR A 537 5.53 -4.99 15.13
N LEU A 538 6.84 -5.17 15.05
CA LEU A 538 7.55 -6.23 15.78
C LEU A 538 7.88 -5.83 17.20
N ASN A 539 8.17 -4.55 17.43
CA ASN A 539 8.55 -4.00 18.73
C ASN A 539 7.63 -2.83 19.09
N VAL A 540 7.36 -2.65 20.38
CA VAL A 540 6.64 -1.48 20.89
C VAL A 540 7.33 -0.21 20.41
N LEU A 541 6.62 0.62 19.65
CA LEU A 541 7.08 1.94 19.26
C LEU A 541 6.99 2.91 20.44
N SER A 542 7.95 3.83 20.53
CA SER A 542 7.81 4.98 21.44
C SER A 542 6.60 5.81 21.07
N GLU A 543 5.97 6.48 22.05
CA GLU A 543 4.77 7.29 21.80
C GLU A 543 5.00 8.35 20.72
N LEU A 544 6.19 8.93 20.66
CA LEU A 544 6.58 9.90 19.64
C LEU A 544 6.67 9.26 18.25
N ASN A 545 7.37 8.13 18.12
CA ASN A 545 7.49 7.42 16.85
C ASN A 545 6.14 6.88 16.36
N PHE A 546 5.31 6.39 17.30
CA PHE A 546 3.94 5.96 17.02
C PHE A 546 3.11 7.11 16.44
N LYS A 547 3.12 8.28 17.08
CA LYS A 547 2.41 9.48 16.58
C LYS A 547 2.92 9.92 15.21
N ASP A 548 4.23 9.92 14.98
CA ASP A 548 4.82 10.34 13.69
C ASP A 548 4.44 9.40 12.55
N VAL A 549 4.51 8.08 12.78
CA VAL A 549 4.10 7.07 11.81
C VAL A 549 2.61 7.21 11.48
N LEU A 550 1.75 7.32 12.50
CA LEU A 550 0.31 7.45 12.29
C LEU A 550 -0.10 8.76 11.61
N ASN A 551 0.53 9.89 11.96
CA ASN A 551 0.30 11.16 11.27
C ASN A 551 0.66 11.07 9.79
N THR A 552 1.78 10.43 9.47
CA THR A 552 2.22 10.24 8.08
C THR A 552 1.26 9.35 7.31
N THR A 553 0.89 8.20 7.86
CA THR A 553 -0.08 7.27 7.25
C THR A 553 -1.44 7.92 7.06
N LEU A 554 -1.94 8.67 8.05
CA LEU A 554 -3.22 9.36 7.98
C LEU A 554 -3.19 10.48 6.93
N THR A 555 -2.10 11.25 6.85
CA THR A 555 -1.95 12.31 5.84
C THR A 555 -2.00 11.74 4.43
N GLN A 556 -1.30 10.63 4.17
CA GLN A 556 -1.33 9.95 2.87
C GLN A 556 -2.73 9.43 2.52
N PHE A 557 -3.43 8.82 3.50
CA PHE A 557 -4.80 8.37 3.34
C PHE A 557 -5.76 9.51 2.98
N ILE A 558 -5.72 10.63 3.72
CA ILE A 558 -6.57 11.80 3.48
C ILE A 558 -6.28 12.40 2.10
N GLN A 559 -5.00 12.57 1.74
CA GLN A 559 -4.62 13.12 0.44
C GLN A 559 -5.16 12.28 -0.73
N SER A 560 -5.00 10.95 -0.65
CA SER A 560 -5.53 10.04 -1.66
C SER A 560 -7.06 10.14 -1.77
N LEU A 561 -7.76 10.21 -0.64
CA LEU A 561 -9.21 10.35 -0.60
C LEU A 561 -9.68 11.67 -1.24
N LEU A 562 -9.04 12.79 -0.90
CA LEU A 562 -9.35 14.12 -1.45
C LEU A 562 -9.11 14.18 -2.96
N ILE A 563 -8.01 13.59 -3.47
CA ILE A 563 -7.72 13.55 -4.90
C ILE A 563 -8.80 12.79 -5.66
N ASN A 564 -9.21 11.62 -5.16
CA ASN A 564 -10.26 10.81 -5.78
C ASN A 564 -11.61 11.53 -5.81
N PHE A 565 -11.96 12.21 -4.71
CA PHE A 565 -13.21 12.98 -4.66
C PHE A 565 -13.16 14.19 -5.58
N LYS A 566 -12.03 14.93 -5.61
CA LYS A 566 -11.82 16.03 -6.55
C LYS A 566 -11.98 15.57 -8.00
N LEU A 567 -11.39 14.43 -8.36
CA LEU A 567 -11.51 13.87 -9.70
C LEU A 567 -12.97 13.59 -10.05
N LEU A 568 -13.75 12.99 -9.13
CA LEU A 568 -15.18 12.76 -9.32
C LEU A 568 -15.95 14.05 -9.64
N ILE A 569 -15.67 15.13 -8.89
CA ILE A 569 -16.34 16.43 -9.08
C ILE A 569 -15.93 17.09 -10.40
N ASP A 570 -14.64 17.08 -10.72
CA ASP A 570 -14.12 17.67 -11.96
C ASP A 570 -14.63 16.90 -13.19
N THR A 571 -14.68 15.57 -13.13
CA THR A 571 -15.28 14.73 -14.18
C THR A 571 -16.77 15.03 -14.33
N SER A 572 -17.53 15.12 -13.24
CA SER A 572 -18.97 15.43 -13.29
C SER A 572 -19.23 16.81 -13.91
N HIS A 573 -18.42 17.80 -13.55
CA HIS A 573 -18.50 19.15 -14.11
C HIS A 573 -18.16 19.18 -15.61
N ILE A 574 -17.07 18.54 -16.03
CA ILE A 574 -16.73 18.44 -17.47
C ILE A 574 -17.87 17.75 -18.23
N PHE A 575 -18.42 16.69 -17.65
CA PHE A 575 -19.50 15.93 -18.25
C PHE A 575 -20.73 16.80 -18.51
N THR A 576 -21.17 17.58 -17.51
CA THR A 576 -22.28 18.53 -17.69
C THR A 576 -22.02 19.61 -18.75
N GLN A 577 -20.76 20.00 -18.95
CA GLN A 577 -20.40 20.99 -19.97
C GLN A 577 -20.43 20.42 -21.39
N VAL A 578 -20.03 19.15 -21.54
CA VAL A 578 -20.06 18.43 -22.82
C VAL A 578 -21.48 18.07 -23.21
N ASP A 579 -22.24 17.55 -22.26
CA ASP A 579 -23.58 17.01 -22.44
C ASP A 579 -24.63 18.09 -22.66
N GLN A 580 -24.39 19.27 -22.08
CA GLN A 580 -25.32 20.39 -22.09
C GLN A 580 -26.75 19.94 -21.77
N PRO A 581 -26.97 19.19 -20.66
CA PRO A 581 -28.25 18.59 -20.38
C PRO A 581 -29.31 19.68 -20.40
N PHE A 582 -30.45 19.38 -21.06
CA PHE A 582 -31.58 20.30 -21.18
C PHE A 582 -32.05 20.72 -19.80
N THR A 583 -31.51 21.82 -19.32
CA THR A 583 -31.87 22.47 -18.08
C THR A 583 -32.97 23.45 -18.43
N LYS A 584 -34.16 23.21 -17.87
CA LYS A 584 -35.32 24.09 -18.01
C LYS A 584 -34.91 25.47 -17.44
N PRO A 585 -34.86 26.49 -18.30
CA PRO A 585 -36.00 27.39 -18.40
C PRO A 585 -36.43 27.55 -19.86
N ASP A 586 -37.53 28.28 -20.08
CA ASP A 586 -38.23 28.52 -21.36
C ASP A 586 -37.40 29.13 -22.52
N GLN A 587 -36.07 29.07 -22.44
CA GLN A 587 -35.12 29.58 -23.43
C GLN A 587 -34.27 28.50 -24.12
N ASN A 588 -34.12 27.30 -23.53
CA ASN A 588 -33.48 26.16 -24.20
C ASN A 588 -34.55 25.32 -24.88
N GLY A 589 -34.67 25.49 -26.19
CA GLY A 589 -35.61 24.70 -26.98
C GLY A 589 -35.47 24.93 -28.48
N LEU A 590 -35.97 23.96 -29.23
CA LEU A 590 -36.32 24.16 -30.64
C LEU A 590 -37.51 25.11 -30.68
N ILE A 591 -37.25 26.38 -30.98
CA ILE A 591 -38.31 27.38 -31.17
C ILE A 591 -38.61 27.48 -32.66
N PHE A 592 -39.89 27.30 -32.99
CA PHE A 592 -40.41 27.46 -34.35
C PHE A 592 -40.87 28.91 -34.54
N ASN A 593 -40.07 29.72 -35.22
CA ASN A 593 -40.48 31.07 -35.59
C ASN A 593 -41.09 31.06 -36.99
N THR A 594 -42.39 31.33 -37.07
CA THR A 594 -43.09 31.55 -38.34
C THR A 594 -43.23 33.06 -38.56
N THR A 595 -42.53 33.61 -39.56
CA THR A 595 -42.73 35.00 -39.97
C THR A 595 -43.55 35.03 -41.25
N ARG A 596 -44.66 35.78 -41.22
CA ARG A 596 -45.54 36.01 -42.38
C ARG A 596 -45.23 37.40 -42.95
N ASP A 597 -45.01 37.49 -44.25
CA ASP A 597 -44.92 38.77 -44.96
C ASP A 597 -46.22 39.60 -44.81
N GLN A 598 -46.15 40.93 -44.97
CA GLN A 598 -47.29 41.84 -44.79
C GLN A 598 -48.48 41.55 -45.73
N ASN A 599 -48.28 40.72 -46.76
CA ASN A 599 -49.31 40.28 -47.71
C ASN A 599 -49.82 38.85 -47.48
N GLY A 600 -49.33 38.13 -46.47
CA GLY A 600 -49.85 36.82 -46.08
C GLY A 600 -49.53 35.66 -47.03
N THR A 601 -48.55 35.81 -47.93
CA THR A 601 -48.28 34.89 -49.05
C THR A 601 -46.94 34.14 -48.96
N GLN A 602 -45.96 34.64 -48.22
CA GLN A 602 -44.71 33.94 -47.92
C GLN A 602 -44.54 33.77 -46.41
N GLN A 603 -44.64 32.52 -45.94
CA GLN A 603 -44.13 32.11 -44.64
C GLN A 603 -42.67 31.68 -44.81
N SER A 604 -41.76 32.36 -44.13
CA SER A 604 -40.45 31.77 -43.82
C SER A 604 -40.55 31.19 -42.41
N SER A 605 -40.32 29.88 -42.31
CA SER A 605 -40.20 29.21 -41.01
C SER A 605 -38.72 29.07 -40.69
N GLN A 606 -38.27 29.78 -39.66
CA GLN A 606 -36.92 29.64 -39.13
C GLN A 606 -36.97 28.74 -37.91
N ILE A 607 -36.22 27.63 -37.98
CA ILE A 607 -35.92 26.83 -36.79
C ILE A 607 -34.74 27.52 -36.10
N SER A 608 -34.97 28.05 -34.90
CA SER A 608 -33.90 28.52 -34.05
C SER A 608 -33.68 27.53 -32.92
N ILE A 609 -32.51 26.90 -32.90
CA ILE A 609 -31.98 26.26 -31.69
C ILE A 609 -31.46 27.41 -30.83
N ARG A 610 -32.17 27.73 -29.74
CA ARG A 610 -31.60 28.62 -28.73
C ARG A 610 -30.80 27.78 -27.74
N PHE A 611 -29.52 28.11 -27.68
CA PHE A 611 -28.63 27.63 -26.63
C PHE A 611 -28.73 28.56 -25.43
N ASN A 612 -28.43 28.03 -24.25
CA ASN A 612 -28.44 28.84 -23.04
C ASN A 612 -27.45 29.98 -23.23
N SER A 613 -27.82 31.17 -22.82
CA SER A 613 -26.94 32.31 -22.96
C SER A 613 -27.08 33.23 -21.77
N ILE A 614 -25.95 33.72 -21.29
CA ILE A 614 -25.90 34.63 -20.15
C ILE A 614 -25.76 36.04 -20.70
N VAL A 615 -26.70 36.90 -20.33
CA VAL A 615 -26.67 38.32 -20.67
C VAL A 615 -25.50 38.96 -19.93
N ASN A 616 -24.56 39.54 -20.67
CA ASN A 616 -23.43 40.25 -20.09
C ASN A 616 -23.88 41.69 -19.79
N ASN A 617 -23.93 42.06 -18.51
CA ASN A 617 -24.48 43.35 -18.06
C ASN A 617 -23.77 44.60 -18.63
N ASN A 618 -22.61 44.42 -19.28
CA ASN A 618 -21.81 45.50 -19.86
C ASN A 618 -22.03 45.74 -21.36
N ASP A 619 -22.66 44.81 -22.09
CA ASP A 619 -22.88 44.95 -23.54
C ASP A 619 -24.26 44.43 -23.94
N THR A 620 -25.16 45.34 -24.32
CA THR A 620 -26.52 45.02 -24.81
C THR A 620 -26.53 44.31 -26.18
N LEU A 621 -25.38 43.90 -26.72
CA LEU A 621 -25.23 43.43 -28.09
C LEU A 621 -24.64 42.02 -28.24
N MET A 622 -24.18 41.36 -27.17
CA MET A 622 -23.67 39.98 -27.31
C MET A 622 -23.93 39.13 -26.05
N ASP A 623 -24.96 38.28 -26.14
CA ASP A 623 -25.20 37.24 -25.16
C ASP A 623 -24.03 36.24 -25.16
N CYS A 624 -23.54 35.87 -23.99
CA CYS A 624 -22.50 34.84 -23.87
C CYS A 624 -23.17 33.46 -24.02
N ILE A 625 -22.99 32.81 -25.17
CA ILE A 625 -23.64 31.55 -25.50
C ILE A 625 -22.90 30.39 -24.84
N CYS A 626 -23.58 29.67 -23.96
CA CYS A 626 -23.01 28.55 -23.19
C CYS A 626 -22.54 27.38 -24.04
N ALA A 627 -23.15 27.19 -25.21
CA ALA A 627 -22.74 26.14 -26.13
C ALA A 627 -21.38 26.39 -26.78
N THR A 628 -20.98 27.67 -26.94
CA THR A 628 -19.68 28.05 -27.52
C THR A 628 -18.67 28.47 -26.47
N ASN A 629 -19.14 28.94 -25.32
CA ASN A 629 -18.32 29.32 -24.19
C ASN A 629 -18.95 28.81 -22.88
N PRO A 630 -18.54 27.65 -22.35
CA PRO A 630 -19.08 27.13 -21.09
C PRO A 630 -18.64 27.96 -19.86
N GLN A 631 -17.72 28.90 -20.03
CA GLN A 631 -17.23 29.79 -18.96
C GLN A 631 -18.05 31.06 -18.81
N CYS A 632 -19.20 31.17 -19.48
CA CYS A 632 -20.09 32.31 -19.24
C CYS A 632 -20.52 32.32 -17.78
N GLN A 633 -20.43 33.49 -17.16
CA GLN A 633 -20.89 33.72 -15.81
C GLN A 633 -21.36 35.17 -15.64
N THR A 634 -22.34 35.37 -14.76
CA THR A 634 -22.81 36.68 -14.32
C THR A 634 -23.17 36.62 -12.85
N GLN A 635 -23.17 37.77 -12.17
CA GLN A 635 -23.61 37.83 -10.78
C GLN A 635 -25.14 37.72 -10.71
N VAL A 636 -25.66 36.96 -9.74
CA VAL A 636 -27.11 36.84 -9.54
C VAL A 636 -27.66 38.16 -9.00
N LEU A 637 -28.70 38.66 -9.65
CA LEU A 637 -29.38 39.91 -9.28
C LEU A 637 -30.78 39.61 -8.73
N ALA A 638 -31.17 40.27 -7.64
CA ALA A 638 -32.55 40.25 -7.15
C ALA A 638 -33.46 41.09 -8.07
N PRO A 639 -34.70 40.64 -8.40
CA PRO A 639 -35.55 41.28 -9.39
C PRO A 639 -36.07 42.66 -8.95
N ASP A 640 -36.21 43.53 -9.96
CA ASP A 640 -36.18 45.00 -9.89
C ASP A 640 -37.55 45.70 -9.75
N TRP A 641 -38.57 45.05 -9.15
CA TRP A 641 -39.94 45.48 -9.44
C TRP A 641 -40.50 46.54 -8.48
N GLN A 642 -39.89 46.75 -7.30
CA GLN A 642 -40.30 47.78 -6.32
C GLN A 642 -39.15 48.21 -5.40
N THR A 643 -39.21 49.41 -4.82
CA THR A 643 -38.30 49.85 -3.74
C THR A 643 -38.55 49.01 -2.48
N ILE A 644 -37.57 48.19 -2.11
CA ILE A 644 -37.68 47.33 -0.92
C ILE A 644 -37.10 48.07 0.28
N VAL A 645 -37.84 48.14 1.38
CA VAL A 645 -37.36 48.71 2.66
C VAL A 645 -37.08 47.58 3.65
N ILE A 646 -35.80 47.28 3.85
CA ILE A 646 -35.35 46.26 4.83
C ILE A 646 -34.44 46.94 5.85
N GLY A 647 -34.78 46.83 7.14
CA GLY A 647 -33.96 47.36 8.24
C GLY A 647 -33.71 48.88 8.20
N GLY A 648 -34.56 49.66 7.51
CA GLY A 648 -34.41 51.11 7.35
C GLY A 648 -33.61 51.56 6.12
N HIS A 649 -33.16 50.63 5.27
CA HIS A 649 -32.50 50.94 4.00
C HIS A 649 -33.47 50.80 2.82
N ASN A 650 -33.50 51.81 1.94
CA ASN A 650 -34.23 51.77 0.67
C ASN A 650 -33.33 51.16 -0.40
N LEU A 651 -33.66 49.97 -0.89
CA LEU A 651 -33.03 49.37 -2.05
C LEU A 651 -33.76 49.85 -3.31
N SER A 652 -33.08 50.64 -4.14
CA SER A 652 -33.55 51.06 -5.47
C SER A 652 -32.61 50.50 -6.53
N GLY A 653 -33.11 49.61 -7.39
CA GLY A 653 -32.34 48.92 -8.42
C GLY A 653 -32.05 47.44 -8.09
N PRO A 654 -31.54 46.67 -9.07
CA PRO A 654 -31.23 45.26 -8.88
C PRO A 654 -30.10 45.10 -7.85
N TYR A 655 -30.37 44.39 -6.77
CA TYR A 655 -29.36 44.08 -5.75
C TYR A 655 -28.55 42.86 -6.17
N ALA A 656 -27.23 43.00 -6.24
CA ALA A 656 -26.34 41.91 -6.56
C ALA A 656 -26.14 41.01 -5.33
N MET A 657 -26.61 39.76 -5.41
CA MET A 657 -26.52 38.80 -4.31
C MET A 657 -25.04 38.48 -4.05
N LEU A 658 -24.61 38.65 -2.80
CA LEU A 658 -23.22 38.48 -2.43
C LEU A 658 -22.82 37.01 -2.56
N GLY A 659 -21.74 36.75 -3.29
CA GLY A 659 -21.22 35.39 -3.46
C GLY A 659 -22.00 34.50 -4.42
N MET A 660 -23.12 34.95 -5.01
CA MET A 660 -23.92 34.11 -5.91
C MET A 660 -23.61 34.41 -7.38
N VAL A 661 -23.26 33.36 -8.12
CA VAL A 661 -22.89 33.42 -9.53
C VAL A 661 -23.82 32.52 -10.33
N ALA A 662 -24.38 33.05 -11.40
CA ALA A 662 -25.09 32.29 -12.42
C ALA A 662 -24.10 31.96 -13.54
N GLY A 663 -23.92 30.67 -13.80
CA GLY A 663 -23.13 30.11 -14.89
C GLY A 663 -24.00 29.35 -15.89
N CYS A 664 -23.36 28.71 -16.86
CA CYS A 664 -24.05 28.04 -17.96
C CYS A 664 -24.91 26.85 -17.54
N PHE A 665 -24.42 26.09 -16.57
CA PHE A 665 -25.12 24.96 -15.97
C PHE A 665 -25.30 25.18 -14.47
N THR A 666 -26.24 24.45 -13.86
CA THR A 666 -26.50 24.50 -12.42
C THR A 666 -25.25 24.19 -11.61
N ILE A 667 -24.42 23.23 -12.05
CA ILE A 667 -23.16 22.89 -11.39
C ILE A 667 -22.09 23.98 -11.55
N ASP A 668 -22.01 24.68 -12.69
CA ASP A 668 -21.08 25.81 -12.85
C ASP A 668 -21.47 26.93 -11.89
N SER A 669 -22.74 27.30 -11.94
CA SER A 669 -23.33 28.32 -11.06
C SER A 669 -23.05 28.00 -9.59
N PHE A 670 -23.19 26.72 -9.20
CA PHE A 670 -22.91 26.26 -7.85
C PHE A 670 -21.42 26.36 -7.51
N LEU A 671 -20.54 25.74 -8.31
CA LEU A 671 -19.11 25.65 -8.04
C LEU A 671 -18.41 27.02 -8.05
N LEU A 672 -18.89 27.97 -8.85
CA LEU A 672 -18.39 29.35 -8.94
C LEU A 672 -18.90 30.24 -7.80
N SER A 673 -20.05 29.90 -7.19
CA SER A 673 -20.60 30.64 -6.06
C SER A 673 -19.82 30.40 -4.75
N THR A 674 -20.00 31.30 -3.80
CA THR A 674 -19.51 31.23 -2.41
C THR A 674 -20.70 31.13 -1.45
N LEU A 675 -20.43 30.96 -0.16
CA LEU A 675 -21.47 30.90 0.88
C LEU A 675 -21.74 32.25 1.55
N GLU A 676 -21.15 33.36 1.07
CA GLU A 676 -21.17 34.67 1.74
C GLU A 676 -22.58 35.15 2.12
N CYS A 677 -23.58 34.95 1.25
CA CYS A 677 -24.96 35.32 1.55
C CYS A 677 -25.51 34.60 2.79
N PHE A 678 -25.15 33.33 3.01
CA PHE A 678 -25.65 32.55 4.16
C PHE A 678 -25.03 32.97 5.49
N TYR A 679 -23.93 33.71 5.47
CA TYR A 679 -23.35 34.34 6.66
C TYR A 679 -23.88 35.77 6.88
N SER A 680 -24.63 36.34 5.93
CA SER A 680 -25.12 37.71 5.96
C SER A 680 -26.60 37.79 6.33
N ASN A 681 -26.89 38.36 7.51
CA ASN A 681 -28.26 38.69 7.93
C ASN A 681 -29.01 39.53 6.88
N PHE A 682 -28.30 40.49 6.26
CA PHE A 682 -28.90 41.36 5.24
C PHE A 682 -29.27 40.56 3.99
N CYS A 683 -28.39 39.70 3.51
CA CYS A 683 -28.67 38.89 2.31
C CYS A 683 -29.82 37.89 2.55
N LEU A 684 -29.84 37.22 3.71
CA LEU A 684 -30.94 36.33 4.09
C LEU A 684 -32.27 37.08 4.24
N SER A 685 -32.27 38.30 4.76
CA SER A 685 -33.50 39.11 4.87
C SER A 685 -34.09 39.48 3.51
N ILE A 686 -33.26 39.65 2.48
CA ILE A 686 -33.71 39.84 1.09
C ILE A 686 -34.39 38.56 0.60
N LEU A 687 -33.77 37.39 0.76
CA LEU A 687 -34.40 36.10 0.40
C LEU A 687 -35.73 35.91 1.12
N TYR A 688 -35.78 36.22 2.42
CA TYR A 688 -36.98 36.09 3.25
C TYR A 688 -38.11 37.00 2.78
N TYR A 689 -37.80 38.22 2.37
CA TYR A 689 -38.77 39.15 1.78
C TYR A 689 -39.44 38.55 0.54
N TYR A 690 -38.67 38.00 -0.40
CA TYR A 690 -39.23 37.36 -1.60
C TYR A 690 -40.00 36.08 -1.27
N MET A 691 -39.53 35.26 -0.32
CA MET A 691 -40.28 34.09 0.15
C MET A 691 -41.63 34.48 0.73
N ASN A 692 -41.66 35.48 1.61
CA ASN A 692 -42.89 35.90 2.27
C ASN A 692 -43.91 36.45 1.27
N ASN A 693 -43.47 37.25 0.29
CA ASN A 693 -44.35 37.79 -0.74
C ASN A 693 -44.95 36.71 -1.66
N THR A 694 -44.17 35.67 -1.98
CA THR A 694 -44.66 34.55 -2.79
C THR A 694 -45.61 33.64 -2.02
N ILE A 695 -45.37 33.44 -0.72
CA ILE A 695 -46.19 32.56 0.13
C ILE A 695 -47.49 33.24 0.59
N GLN A 696 -47.47 34.55 0.85
CA GLN A 696 -48.66 35.31 1.29
C GLN A 696 -49.50 35.86 0.13
N HIS A 697 -49.31 35.36 -1.09
CA HIS A 697 -50.07 35.84 -2.23
C HIS A 697 -51.55 35.40 -2.10
N PRO A 698 -52.51 36.33 -2.13
CA PRO A 698 -53.89 36.09 -1.67
C PRO A 698 -54.69 35.06 -2.48
N ASP A 699 -54.18 34.63 -3.64
CA ASP A 699 -54.87 33.69 -4.55
C ASP A 699 -54.38 32.23 -4.43
N ILE A 700 -53.29 31.93 -3.68
CA ILE A 700 -52.72 30.58 -3.60
C ILE A 700 -52.20 30.27 -2.19
N ASP A 701 -52.86 29.37 -1.46
CA ASP A 701 -52.34 28.76 -0.22
C ASP A 701 -51.54 27.50 -0.57
N PHE A 702 -50.21 27.58 -0.44
CA PHE A 702 -49.31 26.45 -0.72
C PHE A 702 -49.22 25.46 0.45
N GLY A 703 -49.81 25.75 1.63
CA GLY A 703 -49.73 24.87 2.80
C GLY A 703 -48.33 24.76 3.42
N VAL A 704 -47.44 25.73 3.17
CA VAL A 704 -46.05 25.75 3.64
C VAL A 704 -45.86 26.92 4.61
N SER A 705 -45.41 26.62 5.84
CA SER A 705 -45.02 27.65 6.81
C SER A 705 -43.60 28.15 6.55
N LEU A 706 -43.36 29.47 6.64
CA LEU A 706 -42.01 30.02 6.60
C LEU A 706 -41.17 29.43 7.73
N ILE A 707 -40.01 28.85 7.38
CA ILE A 707 -38.99 28.47 8.36
C ILE A 707 -38.17 29.70 8.70
N ASP A 708 -37.96 29.90 10.00
CA ASP A 708 -36.95 30.84 10.48
C ASP A 708 -35.56 30.20 10.35
N VAL A 709 -34.73 30.77 9.49
CA VAL A 709 -33.34 30.34 9.27
C VAL A 709 -32.40 31.37 9.83
N SER A 710 -31.43 30.92 10.63
CA SER A 710 -30.37 31.78 11.14
C SER A 710 -29.16 31.76 10.20
N PRO A 711 -28.40 32.86 10.11
CA PRO A 711 -27.13 32.87 9.40
C PRO A 711 -26.16 31.83 9.95
N LEU A 712 -25.28 31.34 9.09
CA LEU A 712 -24.12 30.56 9.48
C LEU A 712 -23.17 31.41 10.34
N VAL A 713 -22.34 30.75 11.15
CA VAL A 713 -21.42 31.39 12.08
C VAL A 713 -20.00 31.09 11.65
N TYR A 714 -19.26 32.14 11.27
CA TYR A 714 -17.85 31.97 10.91
C TYR A 714 -16.95 32.14 12.13
N GLU A 715 -16.20 31.09 12.44
CA GLU A 715 -15.18 31.09 13.49
C GLU A 715 -13.78 30.80 12.91
N PRO A 716 -12.88 31.81 12.83
CA PRO A 716 -11.58 31.67 12.15
C PRO A 716 -10.66 30.56 12.68
N LEU A 717 -10.84 30.15 13.94
CA LEU A 717 -10.02 29.11 14.58
C LEU A 717 -10.56 27.69 14.36
N MET A 718 -11.82 27.56 13.96
CA MET A 718 -12.49 26.26 13.81
C MET A 718 -12.87 25.94 12.37
N SER A 719 -13.10 26.96 11.53
CA SER A 719 -13.44 26.77 10.12
C SER A 719 -12.21 26.95 9.22
N LEU A 720 -11.95 25.92 8.42
CA LEU A 720 -10.96 25.88 7.37
C LEU A 720 -11.33 26.82 6.21
N PHE A 721 -12.63 27.05 6.00
CA PHE A 721 -13.15 27.80 4.85
C PHE A 721 -13.76 29.15 5.26
N PRO A 722 -13.08 30.28 4.96
CA PRO A 722 -13.69 31.59 5.06
C PRO A 722 -14.98 31.72 4.21
N PRO A 723 -15.93 32.61 4.56
CA PRO A 723 -17.20 32.75 3.84
C PRO A 723 -17.08 33.01 2.33
N ASN A 724 -16.02 33.70 1.91
CA ASN A 724 -15.72 34.04 0.51
C ASN A 724 -15.01 32.92 -0.27
N THR A 725 -14.85 31.73 0.35
CA THR A 725 -14.33 30.56 -0.34
C THR A 725 -15.34 30.06 -1.37
N THR A 726 -14.87 29.71 -2.56
CA THR A 726 -15.74 29.13 -3.60
C THR A 726 -16.21 27.75 -3.17
N LEU A 727 -17.46 27.43 -3.51
CA LEU A 727 -18.04 26.12 -3.27
C LEU A 727 -17.23 25.03 -3.96
N ARG A 728 -16.59 25.29 -5.11
CA ARG A 728 -15.62 24.37 -5.71
C ARG A 728 -14.53 23.95 -4.72
N SER A 729 -13.89 24.89 -4.05
CA SER A 729 -12.81 24.59 -3.11
C SER A 729 -13.31 23.85 -1.88
N ILE A 730 -14.49 24.18 -1.37
CA ILE A 730 -15.11 23.49 -0.23
C ILE A 730 -15.48 22.05 -0.62
N VAL A 731 -16.11 21.86 -1.77
CA VAL A 731 -16.56 20.55 -2.29
C VAL A 731 -15.36 19.65 -2.64
N GLN A 732 -14.32 20.18 -3.29
CA GLN A 732 -13.11 19.41 -3.61
C GLN A 732 -12.36 18.95 -2.34
N GLN A 733 -12.65 19.56 -1.19
CA GLN A 733 -12.19 19.11 0.13
C GLN A 733 -13.26 18.30 0.90
N MET A 734 -14.24 17.73 0.18
CA MET A 734 -15.32 16.91 0.72
C MET A 734 -16.18 17.60 1.78
N MET A 735 -16.25 18.94 1.76
CA MET A 735 -16.90 19.72 2.82
C MET A 735 -16.33 19.43 4.23
N VAL A 736 -15.14 18.85 4.36
CA VAL A 736 -14.56 18.53 5.67
C VAL A 736 -13.82 19.75 6.21
N GLU A 737 -14.22 20.23 7.39
CA GLU A 737 -13.54 21.31 8.10
C GLU A 737 -12.32 20.77 8.86
N GLN A 738 -12.50 19.65 9.56
CA GLN A 738 -11.45 19.03 10.39
C GLN A 738 -11.62 17.51 10.40
N TRP A 739 -10.51 16.78 10.45
CA TRP A 739 -10.53 15.30 10.49
C TRP A 739 -10.52 14.72 11.92
N ASN A 740 -10.10 15.51 12.91
CA ASN A 740 -10.07 15.17 14.35
C ASN A 740 -9.60 13.73 14.67
N PRO A 741 -8.34 13.38 14.36
CA PRO A 741 -7.80 12.08 14.74
C PRO A 741 -7.50 12.02 16.25
N LEU A 742 -7.88 10.91 16.86
CA LEU A 742 -7.53 10.54 18.22
C LEU A 742 -6.69 9.26 18.18
N PHE A 743 -5.46 9.34 18.67
CA PHE A 743 -4.54 8.20 18.79
C PHE A 743 -4.44 7.78 20.26
N LEU A 744 -4.78 6.54 20.54
CA LEU A 744 -4.80 5.96 21.89
C LEU A 744 -3.58 5.06 22.07
N PHE A 745 -2.47 5.64 22.50
CA PHE A 745 -1.21 4.92 22.70
C PHE A 745 -1.35 3.78 23.73
N ASP A 746 -2.11 4.00 24.79
CA ASP A 746 -2.35 3.01 25.84
C ASP A 746 -2.99 1.73 25.27
N ASN A 747 -4.04 1.88 24.45
CA ASN A 747 -4.70 0.76 23.78
C ASN A 747 -3.75 0.03 22.82
N TYR A 748 -2.90 0.77 22.11
CA TYR A 748 -1.87 0.20 21.24
C TYR A 748 -0.88 -0.65 22.06
N TYR A 749 -0.38 -0.12 23.18
CA TYR A 749 0.55 -0.81 24.06
C TYR A 749 -0.07 -2.09 24.65
N GLU A 750 -1.30 -1.98 25.16
CA GLU A 750 -2.04 -3.12 25.73
C GLU A 750 -2.31 -4.21 24.68
N THR A 751 -2.55 -3.84 23.42
CA THR A 751 -2.82 -4.82 22.36
C THR A 751 -1.54 -5.42 21.79
N CYS A 752 -0.45 -4.64 21.70
CA CYS A 752 0.88 -5.16 21.39
C CYS A 752 1.37 -6.14 22.48
N ALA A 753 1.02 -5.87 23.75
CA ALA A 753 1.26 -6.73 24.91
C ALA A 753 2.68 -7.35 24.91
N PRO A 754 3.73 -6.55 25.17
CA PRO A 754 5.09 -7.06 25.14
C PRO A 754 5.30 -8.13 26.22
N THR A 755 5.79 -9.31 25.82
CA THR A 755 6.03 -10.44 26.74
C THR A 755 7.23 -10.18 27.64
N TYR A 756 8.25 -9.53 27.10
CA TYR A 756 9.43 -9.06 27.80
C TYR A 756 9.98 -7.80 27.12
N CYS A 757 10.75 -7.00 27.85
CA CYS A 757 11.58 -5.95 27.28
C CYS A 757 13.04 -6.20 27.66
N THR A 758 13.95 -5.96 26.73
CA THR A 758 15.39 -6.09 26.94
C THR A 758 16.06 -4.74 26.83
N TYR A 759 16.99 -4.47 27.73
CA TYR A 759 17.88 -3.31 27.62
C TYR A 759 19.29 -3.66 28.08
N THR A 760 20.29 -3.01 27.48
CA THR A 760 21.70 -3.32 27.74
C THR A 760 22.35 -2.31 28.68
N GLN A 761 22.95 -2.81 29.76
CA GLN A 761 23.75 -2.01 30.69
C GLN A 761 25.14 -2.62 30.88
N THR A 762 26.17 -1.76 30.99
CA THR A 762 27.54 -2.18 31.30
C THR A 762 27.72 -2.30 32.81
N VAL A 763 27.81 -3.53 33.33
CA VAL A 763 27.94 -3.80 34.77
C VAL A 763 29.28 -4.50 35.06
N ARG A 764 29.91 -4.15 36.20
CA ARG A 764 31.10 -4.84 36.72
C ARG A 764 30.67 -6.01 37.59
N THR A 765 31.18 -7.21 37.29
CA THR A 765 30.74 -8.47 37.90
C THR A 765 31.06 -8.62 39.39
N LYS A 766 32.09 -7.93 39.91
CA LYS A 766 32.46 -7.96 41.33
C LYS A 766 32.88 -6.58 41.86
N THR A 767 32.46 -6.26 43.08
CA THR A 767 33.03 -5.13 43.85
C THR A 767 34.46 -5.47 44.29
N PHE A 768 35.31 -4.45 44.45
CA PHE A 768 36.70 -4.64 44.87
C PHE A 768 36.84 -5.52 46.12
N VAL A 769 35.91 -5.39 47.08
CA VAL A 769 35.88 -6.19 48.31
C VAL A 769 35.56 -7.67 48.03
N GLY A 770 34.60 -7.94 47.15
CA GLY A 770 34.27 -9.30 46.73
C GLY A 770 35.44 -10.01 46.04
N VAL A 771 36.25 -9.28 45.27
CA VAL A 771 37.47 -9.79 44.63
C VAL A 771 38.48 -10.25 45.68
N VAL A 772 38.73 -9.43 46.71
CA VAL A 772 39.66 -9.75 47.80
C VAL A 772 39.18 -10.96 48.62
N ILE A 773 37.88 -11.04 48.93
CA ILE A 773 37.33 -12.17 49.70
C ILE A 773 37.43 -13.47 48.90
N THR A 774 37.11 -13.45 47.61
CA THR A 774 37.21 -14.66 46.76
C THR A 774 38.67 -15.11 46.65
N PHE A 775 39.61 -14.17 46.54
CA PHE A 775 41.05 -14.44 46.48
C PHE A 775 41.58 -15.09 47.76
N VAL A 776 41.25 -14.53 48.94
CA VAL A 776 41.70 -15.08 50.22
C VAL A 776 41.07 -16.46 50.48
N SER A 777 39.77 -16.59 50.24
CA SER A 777 39.03 -17.84 50.52
C SER A 777 39.52 -19.02 49.67
N THR A 778 39.84 -18.79 48.40
CA THR A 778 40.33 -19.83 47.49
C THR A 778 41.74 -20.28 47.82
N ILE A 779 42.64 -19.36 48.18
CA ILE A 779 44.01 -19.69 48.60
C ILE A 779 43.98 -20.46 49.93
N SER A 780 43.18 -20.01 50.90
CA SER A 780 43.06 -20.68 52.21
C SER A 780 42.43 -22.06 52.10
N GLY A 781 41.35 -22.24 51.32
CA GLY A 781 40.70 -23.54 51.14
C GLY A 781 41.60 -24.56 50.43
N LEU A 782 42.27 -24.13 49.36
CA LEU A 782 43.13 -25.00 48.56
C LEU A 782 44.37 -25.48 49.35
N THR A 783 44.98 -24.59 50.14
CA THR A 783 46.15 -24.94 50.96
C THR A 783 45.83 -25.93 52.07
N VAL A 784 44.68 -25.79 52.74
CA VAL A 784 44.24 -26.73 53.80
C VAL A 784 43.90 -28.11 53.21
N ALA A 785 43.14 -28.16 52.12
CA ALA A 785 42.77 -29.42 51.48
C ALA A 785 44.00 -30.20 50.97
N LEU A 786 44.95 -29.51 50.31
CA LEU A 786 46.17 -30.14 49.82
C LEU A 786 47.06 -30.68 50.95
N ARG A 787 47.14 -29.98 52.09
CA ARG A 787 47.87 -30.48 53.27
C ARG A 787 47.26 -31.78 53.83
N LEU A 788 45.94 -31.87 53.89
CA LEU A 788 45.25 -33.08 54.33
C LEU A 788 45.46 -34.25 53.36
N ILE A 789 45.30 -34.00 52.06
CA ILE A 789 45.45 -35.03 51.01
C ILE A 789 46.89 -35.54 50.95
N THR A 790 47.88 -34.65 51.03
CA THR A 790 49.29 -35.03 50.99
C THR A 790 49.67 -35.89 52.18
N PHE A 791 49.23 -35.53 53.38
CA PHE A 791 49.45 -36.34 54.57
C PHE A 791 48.89 -37.76 54.43
N GLN A 792 47.65 -37.89 53.92
CA GLN A 792 47.02 -39.21 53.73
C GLN A 792 47.69 -40.04 52.63
N LEU A 793 48.07 -39.41 51.51
CA LEU A 793 48.75 -40.09 50.40
C LEU A 793 50.13 -40.61 50.81
N ILE A 794 50.88 -39.86 51.62
CA ILE A 794 52.18 -40.31 52.11
C ILE A 794 52.01 -41.48 53.07
N LYS A 795 51.05 -41.40 54.00
CA LYS A 795 50.73 -42.51 54.91
C LYS A 795 50.34 -43.78 54.15
N PHE A 796 49.59 -43.64 53.05
CA PHE A 796 49.23 -44.73 52.16
C PHE A 796 50.44 -45.30 51.38
N ILE A 797 51.27 -44.45 50.77
CA ILE A 797 52.47 -44.85 50.03
C ILE A 797 53.47 -45.59 50.94
N PHE A 798 53.65 -45.13 52.18
CA PHE A 798 54.54 -45.79 53.14
C PHE A 798 53.98 -47.11 53.68
N ARG A 799 52.66 -47.22 53.90
CA ARG A 799 52.02 -48.51 54.23
C ARG A 799 52.21 -49.56 53.13
N MET A 800 52.31 -49.14 51.87
CA MET A 800 52.56 -50.01 50.72
C MET A 800 54.05 -50.40 50.55
N LEU A 801 54.98 -49.67 51.18
CA LEU A 801 56.43 -49.86 51.04
C LEU A 801 57.12 -50.55 52.23
N GLN A 802 56.40 -50.88 53.32
CA GLN A 802 56.98 -51.63 54.45
C GLN A 802 57.20 -53.11 54.10
N PRO A 803 58.41 -53.68 54.27
CA PRO A 803 58.65 -55.12 54.09
C PRO A 803 58.03 -55.93 55.24
N LYS A 804 57.30 -57.02 54.94
CA LYS A 804 56.87 -58.00 55.96
C LYS A 804 58.10 -58.72 56.56
N VAL A 805 58.50 -58.40 57.78
CA VAL A 805 59.62 -59.06 58.49
C VAL A 805 59.15 -60.33 59.22
N LYS A 806 59.80 -61.47 58.96
CA LYS A 806 59.62 -62.76 59.65
C LYS A 806 60.31 -62.75 61.03
N ARG A 807 59.60 -63.17 62.09
CA ARG A 807 60.18 -63.43 63.44
C ARG A 807 60.85 -64.82 63.51
N GLN A 808 62.12 -64.87 63.95
CA GLN A 808 62.83 -66.05 64.51
C GLN A 808 64.20 -65.54 65.03
N LYS A 809 64.75 -65.87 66.21
CA LYS A 809 64.96 -67.15 66.93
C LYS A 809 65.60 -66.82 68.31
N GLN A 810 65.47 -67.71 69.33
CA GLN A 810 66.55 -68.63 69.78
C GLN A 810 66.19 -69.35 71.10
N GLY A 811 66.41 -70.66 71.14
CA GLY A 811 66.47 -71.50 72.33
C GLY A 811 67.21 -72.79 71.98
N ASN A 812 68.34 -73.01 72.65
CA ASN A 812 69.39 -74.00 72.35
C ASN A 812 69.05 -75.41 72.87
N TYR A 813 69.69 -76.44 72.31
CA TYR A 813 69.48 -77.87 72.57
C TYR A 813 70.43 -78.43 73.66
N LYS A 814 70.01 -79.57 74.26
CA LYS A 814 70.72 -80.57 75.10
C LYS A 814 70.73 -80.37 76.63
N GLU A 815 70.53 -81.38 77.48
CA GLU A 815 69.96 -82.76 77.40
C GLU A 815 70.02 -83.35 78.85
N ASP A 816 69.19 -84.38 79.09
CA ASP A 816 69.32 -85.48 80.06
C ASP A 816 68.97 -85.30 81.56
N ILE A 817 68.32 -86.24 82.28
CA ILE A 817 67.68 -87.57 82.07
C ILE A 817 66.85 -87.88 83.37
N TYR A 818 65.84 -88.77 83.23
CA TYR A 818 64.86 -89.34 84.20
C TYR A 818 63.51 -88.65 84.36
#